data_AF-A0A7S3SL85-F1
#
_entry.id   AF-A0A7S3SL85-F1
#
_cell.length_a   1.000
_cell.length_b   1.000
_cell.length_c   1.000
_cell.angle_alpha   90.00
_cell.angle_beta   90.00
_cell.angle_gamma   90.00
#
_symmetry.space_group_name_H-M   'P 1'
#
loop_
_entity.id
_entity.type
_entity.pdbx_description
1 polymer ?
#
loop_
_entity_poly.entity_id
_entity_poly.type
_entity_poly.pdbx_seq_one_letter_code
_entity_poly.pdbx_strand_id
1 'polypeptide(L)'
;FVKDLVHSYRLRDGAKGARSANMRWGKSSKRIFAVLRKYGGPRTLRFIRENLETPSDWTIKQEWARDKMHFKPGAHADIFAHLGRLYALLKEKHGIDGPVMYELSEDETTVPGASQYNQRLDSIVGFCGKAGENHQCKQNCSILIQDSETAYEKIADAWATQQLAGHLRIMVVNPLHPKLPSLTVVAHATCNCFDAVWIRNDWDNTKALAEAHISPHLGQLIGRGSDGDARRFKNQLEDMQPHPKAPGRLGLLDAPGFTLSARISEEGDNLKIDCIHSQDWRHNLAKLMSHIAKRVITFGRYVATHSHLLQVRNVMPYSDHGLSADAVDRTDSMDKGGPADCCAPRVQDCLEKMQKGQVEGKPAEPTMLATRAYLRMVSSYVILNAGIKATLTDRVKHAAFVIELLRLSRSYVADSNDLSLKDNFMPRQTYSHVIFSCFSCVLKIMAQRRLNPNLPVCLYKSGSNCCEENFSELGGFGRIAGFKRNYTAGDAIEGIGDVNTLNLYAADPAAPLSFGSRNHRQDVDVSRHESSLDADANMADHKSDEEYVAAWNTGRGEARALAEELGMKPARNATWWDTPWKDEDKHVTQMYAADGDELGGEVNSQGINADFDKEAATRERDAIQPDQEHPAVRANLASSDTDAEQPPAADTEADGADGEAEVDGTTAAEAGGGGGGGGGGG
;
A
#
# COMPACT_ATOMS: atom_id res chain seq x y z
N PHE A 1 -4.96 -36.34 19.46
CA PHE A 1 -6.37 -35.89 19.48
C PHE A 1 -7.35 -37.05 19.60
N VAL A 2 -7.62 -37.82 18.54
CA VAL A 2 -8.60 -38.93 18.61
C VAL A 2 -8.24 -39.95 19.69
N LYS A 3 -6.96 -40.30 19.83
CA LYS A 3 -6.47 -41.16 20.93
C LYS A 3 -6.83 -40.61 22.32
N ASP A 4 -6.62 -39.32 22.56
CA ASP A 4 -6.94 -38.66 23.82
C ASP A 4 -8.44 -38.65 24.09
N LEU A 5 -9.27 -38.41 23.07
CA LEU A 5 -10.74 -38.48 23.20
C LEU A 5 -11.20 -39.90 23.59
N VAL A 6 -10.68 -40.92 22.91
CA VAL A 6 -10.98 -42.33 23.21
C VAL A 6 -10.48 -42.71 24.60
N HIS A 7 -9.29 -42.26 24.99
CA HIS A 7 -8.74 -42.53 26.31
C HIS A 7 -9.57 -41.86 27.42
N SER A 8 -9.96 -40.59 27.24
CA SER A 8 -10.84 -39.90 28.18
C SER A 8 -12.15 -40.66 28.36
N TYR A 9 -12.77 -41.10 27.27
CA TYR A 9 -14.01 -41.88 27.32
C TYR A 9 -13.85 -43.21 28.05
N ARG A 10 -12.71 -43.91 27.87
CA ARG A 10 -12.41 -45.17 28.58
C ARG A 10 -12.19 -45.00 30.09
N LEU A 11 -11.78 -43.81 30.52
CA LEU A 11 -11.57 -43.50 31.94
C LEU A 11 -12.87 -43.17 32.68
N ARG A 12 -14.04 -43.25 32.01
CA ARG A 12 -15.35 -43.10 32.65
C ARG A 12 -15.56 -44.19 33.71
N ASP A 13 -15.87 -43.77 34.92
CA ASP A 13 -16.37 -44.67 35.95
C ASP A 13 -17.80 -45.09 35.60
N GLY A 14 -17.97 -46.34 35.16
CA GLY A 14 -19.24 -46.91 34.71
C GLY A 14 -20.35 -46.92 35.77
N ALA A 15 -20.01 -46.77 37.06
CA ALA A 15 -20.98 -46.77 38.15
C ALA A 15 -21.57 -45.38 38.49
N LYS A 16 -20.87 -44.29 38.15
CA LYS A 16 -21.26 -42.92 38.55
C LYS A 16 -21.44 -41.94 37.39
N GLY A 17 -21.06 -42.33 36.17
CA GLY A 17 -21.02 -41.42 35.02
C GLY A 17 -20.12 -40.19 35.25
N ALA A 18 -19.25 -40.26 36.27
CA ALA A 18 -18.45 -39.14 36.74
C ALA A 18 -17.16 -39.04 35.93
N ARG A 19 -16.81 -37.80 35.56
CA ARG A 19 -15.60 -37.48 34.79
C ARG A 19 -14.35 -37.90 35.55
N SER A 20 -13.39 -38.54 34.88
CA SER A 20 -12.10 -38.84 35.49
C SER A 20 -11.28 -37.58 35.69
N ALA A 21 -10.93 -37.27 36.94
CA ALA A 21 -10.02 -36.17 37.29
C ALA A 21 -8.56 -36.44 36.87
N ASN A 22 -8.24 -37.68 36.45
CA ASN A 22 -6.88 -38.14 36.17
C ASN A 22 -6.47 -38.06 34.69
N MET A 23 -7.34 -37.56 33.81
CA MET A 23 -7.04 -37.45 32.38
C MET A 23 -5.96 -36.40 32.10
N ARG A 24 -4.83 -36.82 31.54
CA ARG A 24 -3.77 -35.94 31.02
C ARG A 24 -3.90 -35.79 29.50
N TRP A 25 -4.16 -34.57 29.06
CA TRP A 25 -4.32 -34.25 27.64
C TRP A 25 -2.99 -33.95 26.98
N GLY A 26 -2.78 -34.52 25.79
CA GLY A 26 -1.63 -34.19 24.95
C GLY A 26 -1.67 -32.74 24.46
N LYS A 27 -0.49 -32.19 24.17
CA LYS A 27 -0.31 -30.81 23.70
C LYS A 27 -1.19 -30.48 22.49
N SER A 28 -1.17 -31.35 21.47
CA SER A 28 -1.98 -31.18 20.26
C SER A 28 -3.48 -31.10 20.54
N SER A 29 -3.98 -31.90 21.48
CA SER A 29 -5.39 -31.91 21.86
C SER A 29 -5.78 -30.62 22.59
N LYS A 30 -4.94 -30.15 23.52
CA LYS A 30 -5.17 -28.86 24.19
C LYS A 30 -5.19 -27.70 23.19
N ARG A 31 -4.29 -27.69 22.21
CA ARG A 31 -4.27 -26.67 21.15
C ARG A 31 -5.53 -26.69 20.30
N ILE A 32 -5.99 -27.86 19.85
CA ILE A 32 -7.25 -27.98 19.09
C ILE A 32 -8.42 -27.40 19.90
N PHE A 33 -8.55 -27.76 21.18
CA PHE A 33 -9.61 -27.20 22.03
C PHE A 33 -9.44 -25.70 22.29
N ALA A 34 -8.20 -25.19 22.34
CA ALA A 34 -7.94 -23.77 22.46
C ALA A 34 -8.38 -22.99 21.22
N VAL A 35 -8.07 -23.50 20.02
CA VAL A 35 -8.57 -22.95 18.75
C VAL A 35 -10.09 -22.98 18.70
N LEU A 36 -10.72 -24.13 19.02
CA LEU A 36 -12.18 -24.25 19.06
C LEU A 36 -12.83 -23.25 20.02
N ARG A 37 -12.21 -23.00 21.17
CA ARG A 37 -12.66 -21.98 22.13
C ARG A 37 -12.55 -20.57 21.55
N LYS A 38 -11.51 -20.27 20.76
CA LYS A 38 -11.34 -18.96 20.14
C LYS A 38 -12.31 -18.74 18.98
N TYR A 39 -12.57 -19.78 18.19
CA TYR A 39 -13.45 -19.75 17.02
C TYR A 39 -14.93 -19.74 17.43
N GLY A 40 -15.34 -20.70 18.26
CA GLY A 40 -16.74 -20.85 18.69
C GLY A 40 -17.09 -20.17 20.02
N GLY A 41 -16.11 -19.54 20.66
CA GLY A 41 -16.28 -18.94 21.97
C GLY A 41 -16.35 -19.97 23.13
N PRO A 42 -16.49 -19.48 24.37
CA PRO A 42 -16.55 -20.33 25.57
C PRO A 42 -17.73 -21.31 25.57
N ARG A 43 -18.84 -20.97 24.90
CA ARG A 43 -20.04 -21.81 24.79
C ARG A 43 -19.75 -23.09 24.01
N THR A 44 -19.04 -23.00 22.89
CA THR A 44 -18.64 -24.19 22.11
C THR A 44 -17.77 -25.12 22.94
N LEU A 45 -16.77 -24.60 23.65
CA LEU A 45 -15.94 -25.45 24.51
C LEU A 45 -16.77 -26.10 25.63
N ARG A 46 -17.70 -25.35 26.25
CA ARG A 46 -18.57 -25.90 27.31
C ARG A 46 -19.47 -27.01 26.77
N PHE A 47 -20.10 -26.80 25.61
CA PHE A 47 -20.92 -27.82 24.95
C PHE A 47 -20.12 -29.09 24.67
N ILE A 48 -18.94 -28.96 24.06
CA ILE A 48 -18.06 -30.09 23.78
C ILE A 48 -17.63 -30.76 25.10
N ARG A 49 -17.32 -30.00 26.14
CA ARG A 49 -16.93 -30.54 27.46
C ARG A 49 -18.05 -31.32 28.14
N GLU A 50 -19.29 -30.86 28.01
CA GLU A 50 -20.47 -31.53 28.56
C GLU A 50 -20.77 -32.86 27.87
N ASN A 51 -20.48 -32.96 26.57
CA ASN A 51 -20.83 -34.13 25.77
C ASN A 51 -19.66 -35.10 25.53
N LEU A 52 -18.42 -34.61 25.45
CA LEU A 52 -17.23 -35.37 25.02
C LEU A 52 -16.08 -35.38 26.05
N GLU A 53 -16.35 -34.96 27.29
CA GLU A 53 -15.40 -35.00 28.43
C GLU A 53 -14.06 -34.32 28.19
N THR A 54 -14.06 -33.18 27.52
CA THR A 54 -12.82 -32.49 27.11
C THR A 54 -12.15 -31.72 28.27
N PRO A 55 -10.94 -31.17 28.07
CA PRO A 55 -10.23 -30.43 29.12
C PRO A 55 -11.08 -29.27 29.69
N SER A 56 -10.76 -28.89 30.94
CA SER A 56 -11.41 -27.73 31.55
C SER A 56 -11.09 -26.43 30.81
N ASP A 57 -12.03 -25.46 30.85
CA ASP A 57 -11.82 -24.13 30.25
C ASP A 57 -10.56 -23.45 30.82
N TRP A 58 -10.27 -23.65 32.10
CA TRP A 58 -9.06 -23.13 32.74
C TRP A 58 -7.79 -23.76 32.15
N THR A 59 -7.75 -25.09 32.00
CA THR A 59 -6.61 -25.79 31.37
C THR A 59 -6.36 -25.30 29.95
N ILE A 60 -7.43 -25.08 29.18
CA ILE A 60 -7.33 -24.57 27.81
C ILE A 60 -6.86 -23.12 27.77
N LYS A 61 -7.37 -22.26 28.66
CA LYS A 61 -6.92 -20.87 28.78
C LYS A 61 -5.44 -20.77 29.15
N GLN A 62 -4.99 -21.58 30.10
CA GLN A 62 -3.58 -21.62 30.52
C GLN A 62 -2.67 -22.07 29.37
N GLU A 63 -3.05 -23.13 28.65
CA GLU A 63 -2.28 -23.59 27.49
C GLU A 63 -2.17 -22.50 26.42
N TRP A 64 -3.29 -21.83 26.10
CA TRP A 64 -3.28 -20.73 25.14
C TRP A 64 -2.45 -19.55 25.63
N ALA A 65 -2.62 -19.11 26.88
CA ALA A 65 -1.89 -17.97 27.43
C ALA A 65 -0.37 -18.18 27.46
N ARG A 66 0.07 -19.43 27.61
CA ARG A 66 1.50 -19.82 27.57
C ARG A 66 2.10 -19.67 26.17
N ASP A 67 1.38 -20.10 25.15
CA ASP A 67 1.85 -20.06 23.76
C ASP A 67 1.52 -18.71 23.09
N LYS A 68 0.59 -17.93 23.66
CA LYS A 68 0.13 -16.64 23.13
C LYS A 68 1.28 -15.65 23.05
N MET A 69 1.39 -14.99 21.90
CA MET A 69 2.23 -13.81 21.74
C MET A 69 1.51 -12.60 22.36
N HIS A 70 2.14 -11.91 23.30
CA HIS A 70 1.50 -10.81 24.00
C HIS A 70 2.04 -9.48 23.49
N PHE A 71 1.20 -8.73 22.80
CA PHE A 71 1.57 -7.44 22.23
C PHE A 71 1.58 -6.36 23.29
N LYS A 72 2.48 -5.41 23.09
CA LYS A 72 2.55 -4.14 23.79
C LYS A 72 2.32 -3.03 22.77
N PRO A 73 1.71 -1.89 23.15
CA PRO A 73 1.61 -0.75 22.25
C PRO A 73 3.00 -0.36 21.68
N GLY A 74 3.10 -0.24 20.36
CA GLY A 74 4.30 0.22 19.66
C GLY A 74 5.27 -0.88 19.22
N ALA A 75 6.48 -0.49 18.84
CA ALA A 75 7.51 -1.39 18.32
C ALA A 75 8.41 -1.93 19.44
N HIS A 76 8.53 -3.27 19.54
CA HIS A 76 9.32 -3.93 20.58
C HIS A 76 10.17 -5.07 20.00
N ALA A 77 11.44 -5.13 20.39
CA ALA A 77 12.40 -6.10 19.86
C ALA A 77 12.01 -7.57 20.08
N ASP A 78 11.38 -7.89 21.21
CA ASP A 78 10.93 -9.25 21.54
C ASP A 78 9.86 -9.75 20.56
N ILE A 79 8.96 -8.87 20.12
CA ILE A 79 7.94 -9.15 19.12
C ILE A 79 8.59 -9.48 17.76
N PHE A 80 9.50 -8.63 17.30
CA PHE A 80 10.22 -8.84 16.04
C PHE A 80 11.06 -10.13 16.08
N ALA A 81 11.81 -10.35 17.16
CA ALA A 81 12.63 -11.56 17.31
C ALA A 81 11.79 -12.84 17.35
N HIS A 82 10.61 -12.82 17.96
CA HIS A 82 9.71 -13.96 17.96
C HIS A 82 9.19 -14.28 16.55
N LEU A 83 8.77 -13.25 15.80
CA LEU A 83 8.25 -13.42 14.44
C LEU A 83 9.33 -13.83 13.45
N GLY A 84 10.57 -13.36 13.63
CA GLY A 84 11.72 -13.82 12.84
C GLY A 84 11.90 -15.34 12.97
N ARG A 85 11.90 -15.86 14.20
CA ARG A 85 11.98 -17.31 14.43
C ARG A 85 10.78 -18.08 13.85
N LEU A 86 9.58 -17.49 13.92
CA LEU A 86 8.40 -18.09 13.30
C LEU A 86 8.54 -18.18 11.77
N TYR A 87 9.08 -17.15 11.11
CA TYR A 87 9.36 -17.20 9.68
C TYR A 87 10.43 -18.25 9.32
N ALA A 88 11.46 -18.44 10.14
CA ALA A 88 12.43 -19.52 9.93
C ALA A 88 11.74 -20.90 9.89
N LEU A 89 10.86 -21.18 10.87
CA LEU A 89 10.09 -22.43 10.93
C LEU A 89 9.16 -22.59 9.72
N LEU A 90 8.52 -21.50 9.29
CA LEU A 90 7.63 -21.52 8.12
C LEU A 90 8.40 -21.76 6.83
N LYS A 91 9.58 -21.15 6.65
CA LYS A 91 10.45 -21.41 5.49
C LYS A 91 10.90 -22.85 5.43
N GLU A 92 11.38 -23.39 6.56
CA GLU A 92 11.76 -24.80 6.68
C GLU A 92 10.58 -25.73 6.31
N LYS A 93 9.42 -25.51 6.93
CA LYS A 93 8.19 -26.28 6.66
C LYS A 93 7.79 -26.26 5.18
N HIS A 94 7.97 -25.13 4.51
CA HIS A 94 7.55 -24.95 3.13
C HIS A 94 8.65 -25.21 2.09
N GLY A 95 9.86 -25.59 2.53
CA GLY A 95 11.01 -25.82 1.67
C GLY A 95 11.45 -24.57 0.92
N ILE A 96 11.33 -23.39 1.55
CA ILE A 96 11.69 -22.11 0.94
C ILE A 96 13.16 -21.83 1.28
N ASP A 97 14.00 -21.91 0.25
CA ASP A 97 15.43 -21.66 0.36
C ASP A 97 15.80 -20.22 -0.05
N GLY A 98 16.87 -19.71 0.55
CA GLY A 98 17.40 -18.37 0.28
C GLY A 98 16.56 -17.21 0.83
N PRO A 99 16.94 -15.96 0.54
CA PRO A 99 16.26 -14.78 1.07
C PRO A 99 14.91 -14.56 0.37
N VAL A 100 13.89 -14.27 1.16
CA VAL A 100 12.57 -13.81 0.70
C VAL A 100 12.48 -12.30 0.86
N MET A 101 12.10 -11.57 -0.19
CA MET A 101 11.83 -10.14 -0.08
C MET A 101 10.57 -9.90 0.76
N TYR A 102 10.56 -8.86 1.57
CA TYR A 102 9.38 -8.47 2.32
C TYR A 102 9.23 -6.96 2.46
N GLU A 103 8.00 -6.53 2.69
CA GLU A 103 7.64 -5.14 3.01
C GLU A 103 7.25 -5.03 4.48
N LEU A 104 7.42 -3.84 5.05
CA LEU A 104 6.67 -3.44 6.22
C LEU A 104 5.48 -2.61 5.76
N SER A 105 4.31 -3.24 5.74
CA SER A 105 3.07 -2.63 5.31
C SER A 105 2.35 -2.01 6.51
N GLU A 106 1.75 -0.84 6.34
CA GLU A 106 1.13 -0.11 7.43
C GLU A 106 -0.21 0.50 7.02
N ASP A 107 -1.14 0.53 7.96
CA ASP A 107 -2.47 1.08 7.77
C ASP A 107 -3.16 1.37 9.12
N GLU A 108 -4.27 2.10 9.05
CA GLU A 108 -5.15 2.45 10.15
C GLU A 108 -6.56 1.89 9.95
N THR A 109 -7.20 1.48 11.04
CA THR A 109 -8.66 1.22 11.05
C THR A 109 -9.31 2.04 12.14
N THR A 110 -10.53 2.52 11.87
CA THR A 110 -11.38 3.15 12.88
C THR A 110 -11.71 2.15 13.99
N VAL A 111 -11.64 2.60 15.24
CA VAL A 111 -12.07 1.84 16.42
C VAL A 111 -12.86 2.74 17.36
N PRO A 112 -13.79 2.21 18.18
CA PRO A 112 -14.45 3.02 19.19
C PRO A 112 -13.41 3.63 20.14
N GLY A 113 -13.48 4.95 20.33
CA GLY A 113 -12.63 5.66 21.26
C GLY A 113 -12.92 5.24 22.69
N ALA A 114 -12.06 4.39 23.25
CA ALA A 114 -12.20 3.87 24.61
C ALA A 114 -10.84 3.49 25.19
N SER A 115 -10.66 3.78 26.47
CA SER A 115 -9.52 3.29 27.23
C SER A 115 -9.88 2.00 27.96
N GLN A 116 -8.90 1.12 28.15
CA GLN A 116 -9.07 -0.17 28.78
C GLN A 116 -7.90 -0.48 29.70
N TYR A 117 -8.17 -1.09 30.85
CA TYR A 117 -7.14 -1.63 31.70
C TYR A 117 -6.63 -2.97 31.14
N ASN A 118 -5.37 -3.00 30.74
CA ASN A 118 -4.66 -4.22 30.37
C ASN A 118 -4.01 -4.82 31.62
N GLN A 119 -4.61 -5.88 32.15
CA GLN A 119 -4.15 -6.56 33.36
C GLN A 119 -2.73 -7.13 33.23
N ARG A 120 -2.30 -7.53 32.03
CA ARG A 120 -0.96 -8.11 31.84
C ARG A 120 0.13 -7.05 31.89
N LEU A 121 -0.15 -5.90 31.32
CA LEU A 121 0.77 -4.75 31.33
C LEU A 121 0.66 -3.92 32.59
N ASP A 122 -0.37 -4.19 33.42
CA ASP A 122 -0.75 -3.38 34.56
C ASP A 122 -0.86 -1.89 34.21
N SER A 123 -1.56 -1.63 33.11
CA SER A 123 -1.60 -0.32 32.47
C SER A 123 -2.94 -0.02 31.82
N ILE A 124 -3.24 1.25 31.63
CA ILE A 124 -4.34 1.68 30.76
C ILE A 124 -3.81 1.88 29.33
N VAL A 125 -4.52 1.28 28.36
CA VAL A 125 -4.29 1.42 26.92
C VAL A 125 -5.49 2.08 26.25
N GLY A 126 -5.34 2.53 25.00
CA GLY A 126 -6.40 3.22 24.23
C GLY A 126 -6.22 4.74 24.13
N PHE A 127 -5.19 5.28 24.78
CA PHE A 127 -4.71 6.65 24.56
C PHE A 127 -3.58 6.67 23.53
N CYS A 128 -3.36 7.81 22.89
CA CYS A 128 -2.27 8.00 21.92
C CYS A 128 -1.24 9.06 22.36
N GLY A 129 -1.34 9.65 23.55
CA GLY A 129 -0.36 10.59 24.09
C GLY A 129 -1.01 11.73 24.87
N LYS A 130 -0.23 12.73 25.28
CA LYS A 130 -0.76 13.90 26.01
C LYS A 130 -1.66 14.74 25.10
N ALA A 131 -2.84 15.10 25.57
CA ALA A 131 -3.75 16.02 24.90
C ALA A 131 -3.19 17.45 24.92
N GLY A 132 -3.53 18.25 23.90
CA GLY A 132 -3.14 19.65 23.75
C GLY A 132 -3.03 20.06 22.28
N GLU A 133 -2.87 21.36 22.02
CA GLU A 133 -2.79 21.94 20.66
C GLU A 133 -1.65 21.33 19.82
N ASN A 134 -0.53 21.00 20.46
CA ASN A 134 0.62 20.38 19.81
C ASN A 134 0.65 18.85 19.99
N HIS A 135 -0.52 18.21 20.04
CA HIS A 135 -0.59 16.76 20.18
C HIS A 135 0.11 16.06 19.00
N GLN A 136 0.95 15.10 19.36
CA GLN A 136 1.57 14.15 18.45
C GLN A 136 1.47 12.75 19.05
N CYS A 137 1.01 11.80 18.23
CA CYS A 137 0.81 10.43 18.67
C CYS A 137 2.11 9.78 19.16
N LYS A 138 2.01 8.99 20.22
CA LYS A 138 3.10 8.18 20.80
C LYS A 138 2.75 6.71 20.67
N GLN A 139 3.61 5.98 19.97
CA GLN A 139 3.34 4.57 19.67
C GLN A 139 3.26 3.67 20.91
N ASN A 140 4.09 3.98 21.91
CA ASN A 140 4.17 3.24 23.17
C ASN A 140 3.30 3.87 24.27
N CYS A 141 2.26 4.63 23.91
CA CYS A 141 1.38 5.23 24.89
C CYS A 141 0.65 4.14 25.70
N SER A 142 1.02 4.07 26.97
CA SER A 142 0.48 3.15 27.96
C SER A 142 0.67 3.79 29.33
N ILE A 143 -0.40 3.89 30.11
CA ILE A 143 -0.36 4.52 31.43
C ILE A 143 -0.18 3.43 32.48
N LEU A 144 1.04 3.28 32.99
CA LEU A 144 1.35 2.32 34.04
C LEU A 144 0.64 2.71 35.34
N ILE A 145 -0.20 1.80 35.84
CA ILE A 145 -0.89 2.00 37.12
C ILE A 145 0.03 1.53 38.24
N GLN A 146 0.49 0.27 38.13
CA GLN A 146 1.25 -0.42 39.18
C GLN A 146 0.47 -0.55 40.49
N ASP A 147 0.89 -1.47 41.35
CA ASP A 147 0.38 -1.56 42.72
C ASP A 147 0.87 -0.33 43.52
N SER A 148 0.03 0.71 43.56
CA SER A 148 0.36 1.98 44.21
C SER A 148 -0.88 2.63 44.81
N GLU A 149 -0.70 3.28 45.96
CA GLU A 149 -1.76 4.06 46.63
C GLU A 149 -2.28 5.21 45.74
N THR A 150 -1.50 5.61 44.73
CA THR A 150 -1.84 6.67 43.77
C THR A 150 -2.52 6.16 42.48
N ALA A 151 -2.96 4.90 42.46
CA ALA A 151 -3.55 4.29 41.28
C ALA A 151 -4.78 5.08 40.77
N TYR A 152 -5.67 5.51 41.67
CA TYR A 152 -6.85 6.28 41.28
C TYR A 152 -6.49 7.62 40.65
N GLU A 153 -5.54 8.36 41.25
CA GLU A 153 -5.06 9.65 40.74
C GLU A 153 -4.42 9.50 39.37
N LYS A 154 -3.63 8.45 39.14
CA LYS A 154 -3.05 8.15 37.81
C LYS A 154 -4.13 7.90 36.76
N ILE A 155 -5.19 7.18 37.11
CA ILE A 155 -6.31 6.93 36.19
C ILE A 155 -7.05 8.24 35.88
N ALA A 156 -7.37 9.02 36.91
CA ALA A 156 -8.05 10.30 36.76
C ALA A 156 -7.21 11.30 35.94
N ASP A 157 -5.92 11.40 36.22
CA ASP A 157 -4.96 12.24 35.49
C ASP A 157 -4.84 11.80 34.03
N ALA A 158 -4.83 10.50 33.76
CA ALA A 158 -4.80 10.00 32.39
C ALA A 158 -6.02 10.47 31.58
N TRP A 159 -7.22 10.39 32.14
CA TRP A 159 -8.43 10.87 31.48
C TRP A 159 -8.47 12.39 31.33
N ALA A 160 -7.83 13.13 32.23
CA ALA A 160 -7.75 14.59 32.16
C ALA A 160 -6.69 15.08 31.16
N THR A 161 -5.60 14.32 30.97
CA THR A 161 -4.39 14.81 30.27
C THR A 161 -4.03 14.06 29.00
N GLN A 162 -4.65 12.89 28.73
CA GLN A 162 -4.32 12.07 27.56
C GLN A 162 -5.39 12.18 26.47
N GLN A 163 -4.93 12.11 25.22
CA GLN A 163 -5.77 12.05 24.04
C GLN A 163 -6.26 10.63 23.83
N LEU A 164 -7.58 10.47 23.79
CA LEU A 164 -8.23 9.21 23.45
C LEU A 164 -8.06 8.94 21.96
N ALA A 165 -7.66 7.72 21.61
CA ALA A 165 -7.46 7.31 20.23
C ALA A 165 -8.80 6.94 19.58
N GLY A 166 -8.96 7.29 18.30
CA GLY A 166 -10.10 6.88 17.46
C GLY A 166 -9.76 5.81 16.42
N HIS A 167 -8.48 5.47 16.30
CA HIS A 167 -7.97 4.55 15.31
C HIS A 167 -6.98 3.57 15.95
N LEU A 168 -6.84 2.41 15.31
CA LEU A 168 -5.76 1.47 15.55
C LEU A 168 -4.83 1.50 14.35
N ARG A 169 -3.55 1.80 14.57
CA ARG A 169 -2.51 1.63 13.57
C ARG A 169 -1.83 0.28 13.75
N ILE A 170 -1.60 -0.43 12.65
CA ILE A 170 -0.76 -1.62 12.64
C ILE A 170 0.37 -1.50 11.61
N MET A 171 1.46 -2.23 11.87
CA MET A 171 2.49 -2.51 10.89
C MET A 171 2.67 -4.02 10.78
N VAL A 172 2.69 -4.52 9.56
CA VAL A 172 2.68 -5.95 9.22
C VAL A 172 3.93 -6.27 8.42
N VAL A 173 4.66 -7.31 8.82
CA VAL A 173 5.66 -7.92 7.96
C VAL A 173 4.91 -8.67 6.87
N ASN A 174 5.12 -8.26 5.63
CA ASN A 174 4.45 -8.79 4.46
C ASN A 174 5.47 -9.50 3.54
N PRO A 175 5.69 -10.81 3.71
CA PRO A 175 6.57 -11.57 2.83
C PRO A 175 5.99 -11.66 1.42
N LEU A 176 6.79 -11.32 0.42
CA LEU A 176 6.42 -11.41 -1.00
C LEU A 176 6.59 -12.85 -1.50
N HIS A 177 5.91 -13.79 -0.84
CA HIS A 177 5.91 -15.22 -1.17
C HIS A 177 4.54 -15.83 -0.86
N PRO A 178 3.99 -16.73 -1.71
CA PRO A 178 2.60 -17.19 -1.61
C PRO A 178 2.35 -18.06 -0.37
N LYS A 179 3.37 -18.79 0.09
CA LYS A 179 3.26 -19.74 1.22
C LYS A 179 3.54 -19.12 2.59
N LEU A 180 3.95 -17.85 2.65
CA LEU A 180 4.28 -17.20 3.92
C LEU A 180 3.17 -16.21 4.30
N PRO A 181 2.65 -16.26 5.53
CA PRO A 181 1.62 -15.36 6.01
C PRO A 181 2.19 -13.97 6.29
N SER A 182 1.33 -12.95 6.27
CA SER A 182 1.69 -11.61 6.72
C SER A 182 1.33 -11.47 8.20
N LEU A 183 2.29 -11.02 9.02
CA LEU A 183 2.17 -11.04 10.48
C LEU A 183 2.43 -9.65 11.07
N THR A 184 1.51 -9.22 11.95
CA THR A 184 1.61 -7.91 12.61
C THR A 184 2.81 -7.87 13.56
N VAL A 185 3.63 -6.82 13.47
CA VAL A 185 4.81 -6.54 14.31
C VAL A 185 4.64 -5.30 15.20
N VAL A 186 3.76 -4.37 14.83
CA VAL A 186 3.47 -3.16 15.59
C VAL A 186 1.96 -2.99 15.65
N ALA A 187 1.44 -2.62 16.81
CA ALA A 187 0.05 -2.21 16.99
C ALA A 187 -0.03 -1.13 18.06
N HIS A 188 -0.74 -0.04 17.80
CA HIS A 188 -1.01 0.97 18.82
C HIS A 188 -2.23 1.83 18.49
N ALA A 189 -2.77 2.45 19.53
CA ALA A 189 -3.88 3.37 19.43
C ALA A 189 -3.39 4.73 18.91
N THR A 190 -4.11 5.33 17.96
CA THR A 190 -3.76 6.62 17.35
C THR A 190 -5.00 7.49 17.12
N CYS A 191 -4.83 8.81 17.13
CA CYS A 191 -5.83 9.74 16.61
C CYS A 191 -5.42 10.30 15.24
N ASN A 192 -4.46 9.64 14.58
CA ASN A 192 -3.95 10.01 13.26
C ASN A 192 -3.19 11.36 13.21
N CYS A 193 -2.88 11.95 14.37
CA CYS A 193 -2.10 13.20 14.47
C CYS A 193 -0.58 12.92 14.43
N PHE A 194 -0.09 12.52 13.26
CA PHE A 194 1.35 12.42 12.95
C PHE A 194 1.67 13.15 11.64
N ASP A 195 2.91 13.59 11.48
CA ASP A 195 3.42 14.24 10.27
C ASP A 195 4.40 13.31 9.52
N ALA A 196 4.88 13.74 8.35
CA ALA A 196 5.81 12.94 7.56
C ALA A 196 7.15 12.66 8.29
N VAL A 197 7.60 13.59 9.15
CA VAL A 197 8.84 13.46 9.94
C VAL A 197 8.69 12.37 11.01
N TRP A 198 7.56 12.34 11.70
CA TRP A 198 7.22 11.30 12.65
C TRP A 198 7.19 9.92 11.99
N ILE A 199 6.57 9.83 10.81
CA ILE A 199 6.52 8.58 10.03
C ILE A 199 7.93 8.15 9.65
N ARG A 200 8.80 9.08 9.22
CA ARG A 200 10.20 8.79 8.89
C ARG A 200 10.96 8.23 10.09
N ASN A 201 10.85 8.88 11.24
CA ASN A 201 11.47 8.41 12.49
C ASN A 201 10.98 7.02 12.90
N ASP A 202 9.67 6.76 12.75
CA ASP A 202 9.11 5.43 12.98
C ASP A 202 9.66 4.38 12.00
N TRP A 203 9.78 4.75 10.73
CA TRP A 203 10.36 3.87 9.73
C TRP A 203 11.81 3.52 10.06
N ASP A 204 12.62 4.47 10.51
CA ASP A 204 14.02 4.19 10.88
C ASP A 204 14.09 3.22 12.06
N ASN A 205 13.29 3.45 13.10
CA ASN A 205 13.21 2.56 14.26
C ASN A 205 12.76 1.14 13.89
N THR A 206 11.66 1.02 13.12
CA THR A 206 11.12 -0.28 12.72
C THR A 206 12.00 -0.99 11.69
N LYS A 207 12.72 -0.25 10.83
CA LYS A 207 13.72 -0.80 9.91
C LYS A 207 14.85 -1.44 10.70
N ALA A 208 15.43 -0.75 11.68
CA ALA A 208 16.50 -1.28 12.52
C ALA A 208 16.07 -2.57 13.24
N LEU A 209 14.86 -2.61 13.80
CA LEU A 209 14.32 -3.81 14.43
C LEU A 209 14.09 -4.96 13.43
N ALA A 210 13.57 -4.66 12.24
CA ALA A 210 13.34 -5.67 11.20
C ALA A 210 14.66 -6.24 10.66
N GLU A 211 15.66 -5.41 10.40
CA GLU A 211 16.99 -5.83 9.94
C GLU A 211 17.70 -6.67 11.00
N ALA A 212 17.57 -6.33 12.29
CA ALA A 212 18.20 -7.08 13.38
C ALA A 212 17.53 -8.44 13.67
N HIS A 213 16.21 -8.54 13.48
CA HIS A 213 15.44 -9.65 14.05
C HIS A 213 14.58 -10.44 13.06
N ILE A 214 14.16 -9.86 11.94
CA ILE A 214 13.36 -10.52 10.90
C ILE A 214 14.25 -10.94 9.73
N SER A 215 15.07 -10.01 9.23
CA SER A 215 15.90 -10.23 8.04
C SER A 215 16.82 -11.47 8.14
N PRO A 216 17.47 -11.77 9.29
CA PRO A 216 18.32 -12.96 9.41
C PRO A 216 17.58 -14.29 9.20
N HIS A 217 16.25 -14.30 9.32
CA HIS A 217 15.43 -15.50 9.20
C HIS A 217 14.61 -15.53 7.90
N LEU A 218 14.06 -14.39 7.48
CA LEU A 218 13.15 -14.30 6.34
C LEU A 218 13.90 -14.00 5.03
N GLY A 219 14.73 -12.97 5.03
CA GLY A 219 15.36 -12.40 3.84
C GLY A 219 15.47 -10.88 3.96
N GLN A 220 15.22 -10.13 2.89
CA GLN A 220 15.51 -8.70 2.88
C GLN A 220 14.24 -7.83 2.97
N LEU A 221 14.28 -6.81 3.84
CA LEU A 221 13.32 -5.70 3.83
C LEU A 221 13.62 -4.81 2.61
N ILE A 222 12.70 -4.78 1.65
CA ILE A 222 12.89 -3.99 0.42
C ILE A 222 12.20 -2.63 0.45
N GLY A 223 11.16 -2.45 1.27
CA GLY A 223 10.39 -1.21 1.27
C GLY A 223 9.17 -1.21 2.19
N ARG A 224 8.29 -0.24 1.98
CA ARG A 224 7.07 0.00 2.77
C ARG A 224 5.82 -0.11 1.91
N GLY A 225 4.78 -0.74 2.41
CA GLY A 225 3.45 -0.75 1.76
C GLY A 225 2.47 0.18 2.49
N SER A 226 1.67 0.93 1.76
CA SER A 226 0.68 1.88 2.32
C SER A 226 -0.53 2.03 1.40
N ASP A 227 -1.68 2.40 1.96
CA ASP A 227 -2.83 2.87 1.19
C ASP A 227 -2.93 4.40 1.29
N GLY A 228 -2.42 5.10 0.29
CA GLY A 228 -2.95 6.42 -0.05
C GLY A 228 -2.56 7.60 0.84
N ASP A 229 -2.10 7.38 2.06
CA ASP A 229 -1.73 8.44 3.00
C ASP A 229 -0.65 9.35 2.42
N ALA A 230 -0.94 10.66 2.35
CA ALA A 230 -0.05 11.61 1.69
C ALA A 230 1.30 11.75 2.40
N ARG A 231 1.33 11.60 3.74
CA ARG A 231 2.55 11.75 4.55
C ARG A 231 3.50 10.58 4.31
N ARG A 232 2.97 9.35 4.23
CA ARG A 232 3.71 8.16 3.82
C ARG A 232 4.17 8.27 2.38
N PHE A 233 3.25 8.62 1.47
CA PHE A 233 3.56 8.71 0.05
C PHE A 233 4.69 9.70 -0.24
N LYS A 234 4.72 10.85 0.45
CA LYS A 234 5.85 11.80 0.39
C LYS A 234 7.18 11.07 0.66
N ASN A 235 7.29 10.40 1.80
CA ASN A 235 8.52 9.70 2.18
C ASN A 235 8.89 8.57 1.19
N GLN A 236 7.90 7.81 0.72
CA GLN A 236 8.09 6.75 -0.27
C GLN A 236 8.61 7.29 -1.61
N LEU A 237 8.07 8.42 -2.05
CA LEU A 237 8.43 9.06 -3.30
C LEU A 237 9.85 9.63 -3.23
N GLU A 238 10.20 10.34 -2.15
CA GLU A 238 11.55 10.88 -1.92
C GLU A 238 12.63 9.80 -1.94
N ASP A 239 12.35 8.62 -1.37
CA ASP A 239 13.28 7.48 -1.36
C ASP A 239 13.53 6.90 -2.76
N MET A 240 12.52 6.96 -3.63
CA MET A 240 12.53 6.40 -4.99
C MET A 240 12.91 7.39 -6.10
N GLN A 241 12.87 8.70 -5.83
CA GLN A 241 13.04 9.77 -6.81
C GLN A 241 14.46 9.99 -7.38
N PRO A 242 15.58 9.61 -6.76
CA PRO A 242 16.88 9.80 -7.40
C PRO A 242 16.94 9.20 -8.80
N HIS A 243 17.58 9.92 -9.73
CA HIS A 243 17.70 9.47 -11.11
C HIS A 243 18.27 8.05 -11.14
N PRO A 244 17.69 7.10 -11.91
CA PRO A 244 18.20 5.74 -11.97
C PRO A 244 19.70 5.61 -12.28
N LYS A 245 20.29 6.57 -13.02
CA LYS A 245 21.69 6.58 -13.42
C LYS A 245 22.63 7.06 -12.31
N ALA A 246 22.11 7.54 -11.18
CA ALA A 246 22.96 7.90 -10.05
C ALA A 246 23.66 6.64 -9.50
N PRO A 247 24.92 6.75 -9.01
CA PRO A 247 25.61 5.63 -8.40
C PRO A 247 24.79 4.98 -7.28
N GLY A 248 24.84 3.65 -7.17
CA GLY A 248 24.11 2.90 -6.13
C GLY A 248 22.59 2.88 -6.32
N ARG A 249 22.11 3.00 -7.56
CA ARG A 249 20.68 2.89 -7.91
C ARG A 249 20.40 1.71 -8.84
N LEU A 250 19.23 1.12 -8.64
CA LEU A 250 18.70 0.02 -9.46
C LEU A 250 17.47 0.53 -10.22
N GLY A 251 17.43 0.27 -11.53
CA GLY A 251 16.31 0.59 -12.41
C GLY A 251 16.65 0.27 -13.86
N LEU A 252 15.69 0.47 -14.77
CA LEU A 252 15.94 0.32 -16.21
C LEU A 252 16.67 1.57 -16.73
N LEU A 253 17.99 1.61 -16.52
CA LEU A 253 18.83 2.82 -16.67
C LEU A 253 18.78 3.44 -18.08
N ASP A 254 18.62 2.59 -19.09
CA ASP A 254 18.61 2.99 -20.51
C ASP A 254 17.19 3.15 -21.08
N ALA A 255 16.16 2.87 -20.28
CA ALA A 255 14.77 2.96 -20.72
C ALA A 255 14.23 4.39 -20.58
N PRO A 256 13.83 5.06 -21.67
CA PRO A 256 13.26 6.40 -21.56
C PRO A 256 11.93 6.35 -20.82
N GLY A 257 11.70 7.39 -20.00
CA GLY A 257 10.53 7.46 -19.12
C GLY A 257 10.63 6.60 -17.87
N PHE A 258 11.71 5.86 -17.64
CA PHE A 258 11.93 5.19 -16.35
C PHE A 258 12.53 6.18 -15.35
N THR A 259 11.71 6.75 -14.46
CA THR A 259 12.11 7.93 -13.65
C THR A 259 12.25 7.65 -12.16
N LEU A 260 11.82 6.50 -11.67
CA LEU A 260 12.00 6.09 -10.28
C LEU A 260 13.00 4.95 -10.19
N SER A 261 13.73 4.85 -9.08
CA SER A 261 14.74 3.83 -8.86
C SER A 261 14.75 3.32 -7.43
N ALA A 262 15.28 2.11 -7.25
CA ALA A 262 15.60 1.58 -5.93
C ALA A 262 17.03 1.91 -5.56
N ARG A 263 17.40 1.72 -4.30
CA ARG A 263 18.80 1.80 -3.86
C ARG A 263 19.40 0.40 -3.90
N ILE A 264 20.65 0.32 -4.36
CA ILE A 264 21.44 -0.90 -4.40
C ILE A 264 22.82 -0.63 -3.81
N SER A 265 23.25 -1.48 -2.90
CA SER A 265 24.60 -1.45 -2.33
C SER A 265 25.14 -2.86 -2.21
N GLU A 266 26.42 -3.01 -2.54
CA GLU A 266 27.16 -4.27 -2.45
C GLU A 266 28.28 -4.09 -1.42
N GLU A 267 28.20 -4.83 -0.31
CA GLU A 267 29.25 -4.87 0.71
C GLU A 267 29.78 -6.30 0.82
N GLY A 268 30.87 -6.59 0.12
CA GLY A 268 31.38 -7.96 -0.03
C GLY A 268 30.37 -8.85 -0.75
N ASP A 269 30.02 -9.99 -0.15
CA ASP A 269 29.00 -10.91 -0.69
C ASP A 269 27.56 -10.48 -0.34
N ASN A 270 27.38 -9.41 0.43
CA ASN A 270 26.06 -8.94 0.84
C ASN A 270 25.52 -7.91 -0.16
N LEU A 271 24.62 -8.37 -1.04
CA LEU A 271 23.80 -7.50 -1.87
C LEU A 271 22.61 -6.98 -1.05
N LYS A 272 22.47 -5.66 -0.96
CA LYS A 272 21.31 -5.00 -0.35
C LYS A 272 20.56 -4.17 -1.40
N ILE A 273 19.31 -4.52 -1.65
CA ILE A 273 18.36 -3.70 -2.43
C ILE A 273 17.21 -3.21 -1.54
N ASP A 274 17.08 -1.89 -1.37
CA ASP A 274 16.00 -1.28 -0.57
C ASP A 274 15.35 -0.06 -1.25
N CYS A 275 14.45 0.62 -0.54
CA CYS A 275 13.64 1.74 -1.04
C CYS A 275 12.73 1.37 -2.22
N ILE A 276 12.19 0.14 -2.27
CA ILE A 276 11.14 -0.27 -3.21
C ILE A 276 9.79 -0.25 -2.49
N HIS A 277 9.24 0.94 -2.28
CA HIS A 277 7.96 1.11 -1.60
C HIS A 277 6.78 0.85 -2.54
N SER A 278 5.61 0.59 -1.98
CA SER A 278 4.38 0.31 -2.72
C SER A 278 3.20 1.13 -2.20
N GLN A 279 2.35 1.48 -3.15
CA GLN A 279 0.98 1.89 -2.92
C GLN A 279 0.07 0.70 -3.17
N ASP A 280 -1.01 0.58 -2.40
CA ASP A 280 -1.95 -0.51 -2.58
C ASP A 280 -2.62 -0.48 -3.96
N TRP A 281 -2.40 -1.54 -4.74
CA TRP A 281 -2.88 -1.59 -6.11
C TRP A 281 -4.39 -1.80 -6.21
N ARG A 282 -5.05 -2.41 -5.22
CA ARG A 282 -6.51 -2.59 -5.18
C ARG A 282 -7.20 -1.26 -4.89
N HIS A 283 -6.61 -0.45 -4.02
CA HIS A 283 -7.07 0.93 -3.79
C HIS A 283 -6.91 1.79 -5.04
N ASN A 284 -5.77 1.70 -5.71
CA ASN A 284 -5.55 2.38 -6.98
C ASN A 284 -6.56 1.96 -8.05
N LEU A 285 -6.89 0.66 -8.15
CA LEU A 285 -7.91 0.14 -9.07
C LEU A 285 -9.29 0.76 -8.79
N ALA A 286 -9.73 0.77 -7.53
CA ALA A 286 -10.99 1.38 -7.14
C ALA A 286 -11.03 2.88 -7.44
N LYS A 287 -9.92 3.60 -7.21
CA LYS A 287 -9.79 5.03 -7.52
C LYS A 287 -9.88 5.29 -9.03
N LEU A 288 -9.13 4.55 -9.86
CA LEU A 288 -9.18 4.66 -11.32
C LEU A 288 -10.62 4.56 -11.85
N MET A 289 -11.38 3.57 -11.37
CA MET A 289 -12.77 3.38 -11.81
C MET A 289 -13.75 4.41 -11.24
N SER A 290 -13.56 4.85 -9.99
CA SER A 290 -14.46 5.82 -9.35
C SER A 290 -14.44 7.18 -10.05
N HIS A 291 -13.30 7.58 -10.61
CA HIS A 291 -13.17 8.89 -11.27
C HIS A 291 -13.94 8.98 -12.59
N ILE A 292 -13.98 7.92 -13.40
CA ILE A 292 -14.81 7.93 -14.62
C ILE A 292 -16.32 7.84 -14.33
N ALA A 293 -16.70 7.51 -13.09
CA ALA A 293 -18.08 7.52 -12.63
C ALA A 293 -18.52 8.88 -12.05
N LYS A 294 -17.59 9.63 -11.45
CA LYS A 294 -17.87 10.91 -10.78
C LYS A 294 -17.45 12.15 -11.58
N ARG A 295 -16.53 12.02 -12.54
CA ARG A 295 -15.84 13.14 -13.20
C ARG A 295 -15.82 12.99 -14.71
N VAL A 296 -15.59 14.11 -15.39
CA VAL A 296 -15.30 14.14 -16.83
C VAL A 296 -13.81 13.89 -17.03
N ILE A 297 -13.44 12.67 -17.39
CA ILE A 297 -12.05 12.32 -17.68
C ILE A 297 -11.82 12.40 -19.18
N THR A 298 -11.15 13.45 -19.63
CA THR A 298 -10.75 13.59 -21.02
C THR A 298 -9.62 12.63 -21.32
N PHE A 299 -9.79 11.83 -22.38
CA PHE A 299 -8.84 10.84 -22.81
C PHE A 299 -8.67 10.96 -24.33
N GLY A 300 -7.84 11.90 -24.75
CA GLY A 300 -7.69 12.33 -26.13
C GLY A 300 -8.86 13.21 -26.57
N ARG A 301 -9.38 13.01 -27.78
CA ARG A 301 -10.50 13.80 -28.33
C ARG A 301 -11.87 13.46 -27.73
N TYR A 302 -11.94 12.46 -26.86
CA TYR A 302 -13.18 11.94 -26.30
C TYR A 302 -13.10 11.90 -24.77
N VAL A 303 -14.22 11.51 -24.13
CA VAL A 303 -14.33 11.37 -22.68
C VAL A 303 -14.47 9.89 -22.31
N ALA A 304 -13.69 9.44 -21.34
CA ALA A 304 -13.90 8.15 -20.69
C ALA A 304 -15.01 8.30 -19.63
N THR A 305 -16.07 7.49 -19.71
CA THR A 305 -17.24 7.65 -18.84
C THR A 305 -17.87 6.31 -18.46
N HIS A 306 -18.33 6.23 -17.21
CA HIS A 306 -19.10 5.11 -16.67
C HIS A 306 -20.45 4.91 -17.38
N SER A 307 -21.01 5.96 -17.99
CA SER A 307 -22.28 5.86 -18.73
C SER A 307 -22.20 4.87 -19.90
N HIS A 308 -21.05 4.71 -20.54
CA HIS A 308 -20.86 3.71 -21.59
C HIS A 308 -20.95 2.27 -21.06
N LEU A 309 -20.51 2.03 -19.82
CA LEU A 309 -20.65 0.71 -19.16
C LEU A 309 -22.12 0.38 -18.87
N LEU A 310 -22.89 1.36 -18.39
CA LEU A 310 -24.34 1.22 -18.23
C LEU A 310 -25.04 0.94 -19.56
N GLN A 311 -24.60 1.61 -20.63
CA GLN A 311 -25.16 1.40 -21.97
C GLN A 311 -24.88 -0.01 -22.49
N VAL A 312 -23.64 -0.51 -22.37
CA VAL A 312 -23.31 -1.91 -22.72
C VAL A 312 -24.19 -2.89 -21.97
N ARG A 313 -24.31 -2.74 -20.65
CA ARG A 313 -25.14 -3.61 -19.79
C ARG A 313 -26.62 -3.58 -20.20
N ASN A 314 -27.14 -2.43 -20.61
CA ASN A 314 -28.57 -2.27 -20.93
C ASN A 314 -28.92 -2.73 -22.35
N VAL A 315 -27.96 -2.72 -23.27
CA VAL A 315 -28.18 -3.00 -24.69
C VAL A 315 -27.81 -4.44 -25.05
N MET A 316 -26.76 -4.98 -24.44
CA MET A 316 -26.22 -6.30 -24.76
C MET A 316 -26.55 -7.31 -23.66
N PRO A 317 -26.70 -8.61 -23.97
CA PRO A 317 -27.03 -9.61 -22.97
C PRO A 317 -25.85 -9.88 -22.03
N TYR A 318 -26.16 -10.27 -20.78
CA TYR A 318 -25.17 -10.65 -19.76
C TYR A 318 -24.17 -11.69 -20.26
N SER A 319 -24.63 -12.62 -21.11
CA SER A 319 -23.80 -13.66 -21.73
C SER A 319 -22.68 -13.12 -22.61
N ASP A 320 -22.69 -11.85 -23.00
CA ASP A 320 -21.67 -11.23 -23.85
C ASP A 320 -20.63 -10.50 -22.99
N HIS A 321 -21.09 -9.65 -22.07
CA HIS A 321 -20.24 -8.74 -21.30
C HIS A 321 -19.90 -9.22 -19.87
N GLY A 322 -20.73 -10.05 -19.23
CA GLY A 322 -20.49 -10.62 -17.89
C GLY A 322 -20.68 -9.67 -16.68
N LEU A 323 -21.17 -8.45 -16.90
CA LEU A 323 -21.35 -7.43 -15.84
C LEU A 323 -22.65 -7.62 -15.07
N SER A 324 -22.53 -7.81 -13.75
CA SER A 324 -23.68 -7.81 -12.84
C SER A 324 -24.19 -6.37 -12.62
N ALA A 325 -25.37 -6.23 -11.99
CA ALA A 325 -25.86 -4.93 -11.55
C ALA A 325 -24.89 -4.29 -10.55
N ASP A 326 -24.49 -5.08 -9.55
CA ASP A 326 -23.62 -4.67 -8.45
C ASP A 326 -22.23 -4.24 -8.95
N ALA A 327 -21.69 -4.88 -9.99
CA ALA A 327 -20.37 -4.52 -10.52
C ALA A 327 -20.32 -3.09 -11.11
N VAL A 328 -21.44 -2.63 -11.67
CA VAL A 328 -21.56 -1.29 -12.28
C VAL A 328 -22.13 -0.28 -11.28
N ASP A 329 -22.81 -0.74 -10.22
CA ASP A 329 -23.23 0.10 -9.13
C ASP A 329 -22.02 0.47 -8.25
N ARG A 330 -21.72 1.76 -8.17
CA ARG A 330 -20.60 2.28 -7.37
C ARG A 330 -21.04 2.89 -6.04
N THR A 331 -22.25 2.55 -5.58
CA THR A 331 -22.74 2.94 -4.24
C THR A 331 -21.86 2.32 -3.14
N ASP A 332 -21.40 1.09 -3.32
CA ASP A 332 -20.36 0.49 -2.47
C ASP A 332 -18.97 0.82 -3.05
N SER A 333 -18.34 1.88 -2.53
CA SER A 333 -16.99 2.29 -2.93
C SER A 333 -15.90 1.32 -2.49
N MET A 334 -16.19 0.43 -1.52
CA MET A 334 -15.24 -0.54 -0.99
C MET A 334 -15.16 -1.82 -1.83
N ASP A 335 -16.14 -2.07 -2.70
CA ASP A 335 -16.06 -3.18 -3.66
C ASP A 335 -14.92 -2.96 -4.66
N LYS A 336 -13.94 -3.87 -4.60
CA LYS A 336 -12.78 -3.94 -5.51
C LYS A 336 -13.02 -4.90 -6.68
N GLY A 337 -13.99 -5.82 -6.57
CA GLY A 337 -14.34 -6.79 -7.61
C GLY A 337 -15.07 -6.14 -8.79
N GLY A 338 -16.07 -5.29 -8.52
CA GLY A 338 -16.80 -4.55 -9.55
C GLY A 338 -15.92 -3.72 -10.50
N PRO A 339 -14.94 -2.94 -9.98
CA PRO A 339 -13.96 -2.23 -10.79
C PRO A 339 -13.17 -3.13 -11.76
N ALA A 340 -12.74 -4.32 -11.31
CA ALA A 340 -12.05 -5.28 -12.16
C ALA A 340 -12.99 -5.83 -13.25
N ASP A 341 -14.19 -6.24 -12.86
CA ASP A 341 -15.21 -6.74 -13.79
C ASP A 341 -15.54 -5.74 -14.90
N CYS A 342 -15.66 -4.46 -14.56
CA CYS A 342 -15.92 -3.37 -15.50
C CYS A 342 -14.85 -3.23 -16.59
N CYS A 343 -13.60 -3.61 -16.33
CA CYS A 343 -12.52 -3.50 -17.29
C CYS A 343 -12.14 -4.83 -17.96
N ALA A 344 -12.92 -5.91 -17.78
CA ALA A 344 -12.65 -7.19 -18.43
C ALA A 344 -12.67 -7.08 -19.98
N PRO A 345 -11.83 -7.83 -20.71
CA PRO A 345 -11.76 -7.82 -22.18
C PRO A 345 -13.12 -8.00 -22.87
N ARG A 346 -14.01 -8.83 -22.32
CA ARG A 346 -15.36 -9.03 -22.86
C ARG A 346 -16.20 -7.75 -22.89
N VAL A 347 -16.04 -6.89 -21.89
CA VAL A 347 -16.69 -5.57 -21.85
C VAL A 347 -16.08 -4.65 -22.91
N GLN A 348 -14.75 -4.71 -23.08
CA GLN A 348 -14.03 -3.96 -24.10
C GLN A 348 -14.47 -4.37 -25.52
N ASP A 349 -14.68 -5.66 -25.77
CA ASP A 349 -15.21 -6.19 -27.04
C ASP A 349 -16.62 -5.67 -27.32
N CYS A 350 -17.47 -5.61 -26.29
CA CYS A 350 -18.81 -5.04 -26.41
C CYS A 350 -18.78 -3.54 -26.71
N LEU A 351 -17.90 -2.78 -26.03
CA LEU A 351 -17.68 -1.36 -26.33
C LEU A 351 -17.20 -1.17 -27.78
N GLU A 352 -16.32 -2.03 -28.28
CA GLU A 352 -15.85 -1.99 -29.67
C GLU A 352 -16.97 -2.25 -30.68
N LYS A 353 -17.83 -3.25 -30.44
CA LYS A 353 -19.00 -3.52 -31.29
C LYS A 353 -19.93 -2.32 -31.35
N MET A 354 -20.21 -1.68 -30.22
CA MET A 354 -21.03 -0.46 -30.16
C MET A 354 -20.34 0.74 -30.83
N GLN A 355 -19.04 0.92 -30.60
CA GLN A 355 -18.22 1.94 -31.26
C GLN A 355 -18.31 1.84 -32.79
N LYS A 356 -18.30 0.62 -33.33
CA LYS A 356 -18.35 0.34 -34.77
C LYS A 356 -19.76 0.24 -35.35
N GLY A 357 -20.82 0.40 -34.55
CA GLY A 357 -22.21 0.25 -35.01
C GLY A 357 -22.57 -1.19 -35.41
N GLN A 358 -21.93 -2.18 -34.79
CA GLN A 358 -22.14 -3.61 -35.06
C GLN A 358 -23.24 -4.22 -34.18
N VAL A 359 -23.95 -3.41 -33.39
CA VAL A 359 -25.06 -3.83 -32.55
C VAL A 359 -26.36 -3.52 -33.27
N GLU A 360 -27.21 -4.53 -33.45
CA GLU A 360 -28.47 -4.40 -34.17
C GLU A 360 -29.36 -3.29 -33.59
N GLY A 361 -29.89 -2.43 -34.46
CA GLY A 361 -30.78 -1.35 -34.07
C GLY A 361 -30.11 -0.18 -33.31
N LYS A 362 -28.77 -0.13 -33.25
CA LYS A 362 -28.02 0.97 -32.63
C LYS A 362 -27.06 1.62 -33.64
N PRO A 363 -27.01 2.97 -33.72
CA PRO A 363 -25.98 3.64 -34.51
C PRO A 363 -24.59 3.44 -33.87
N ALA A 364 -23.55 3.65 -34.67
CA ALA A 364 -22.18 3.69 -34.16
C ALA A 364 -22.02 4.80 -33.11
N GLU A 365 -21.31 4.51 -32.02
CA GLU A 365 -20.97 5.47 -30.96
C GLU A 365 -19.45 5.65 -30.84
N PRO A 366 -18.82 6.49 -31.69
CA PRO A 366 -17.36 6.62 -31.75
C PRO A 366 -16.73 7.07 -30.42
N THR A 367 -17.48 7.76 -29.56
CA THR A 367 -16.98 8.26 -28.27
C THR A 367 -16.62 7.14 -27.28
N MET A 368 -17.13 5.92 -27.47
CA MET A 368 -16.77 4.75 -26.66
C MET A 368 -15.30 4.36 -26.78
N LEU A 369 -14.58 4.82 -27.82
CA LEU A 369 -13.16 4.57 -28.01
C LEU A 369 -12.33 4.98 -26.78
N ALA A 370 -12.57 6.16 -26.20
CA ALA A 370 -11.85 6.61 -25.00
C ALA A 370 -12.12 5.72 -23.79
N THR A 371 -13.37 5.30 -23.60
CA THR A 371 -13.71 4.40 -22.48
C THR A 371 -13.08 3.03 -22.66
N ARG A 372 -13.13 2.46 -23.87
CA ARG A 372 -12.45 1.19 -24.18
C ARG A 372 -10.95 1.29 -23.92
N ALA A 373 -10.29 2.35 -24.40
CA ALA A 373 -8.87 2.58 -24.21
C ALA A 373 -8.50 2.74 -22.72
N TYR A 374 -9.31 3.48 -21.97
CA TYR A 374 -9.15 3.63 -20.52
C TYR A 374 -9.29 2.28 -19.80
N LEU A 375 -10.32 1.49 -20.12
CA LEU A 375 -10.51 0.18 -19.50
C LEU A 375 -9.40 -0.81 -19.89
N ARG A 376 -8.85 -0.74 -21.10
CA ARG A 376 -7.66 -1.52 -21.49
C ARG A 376 -6.45 -1.18 -20.63
N MET A 377 -6.25 0.10 -20.31
CA MET A 377 -5.21 0.57 -19.40
C MET A 377 -5.44 0.02 -17.98
N VAL A 378 -6.65 0.13 -17.45
CA VAL A 378 -6.99 -0.40 -16.11
C VAL A 378 -6.83 -1.93 -16.08
N SER A 379 -7.27 -2.65 -17.11
CA SER A 379 -7.06 -4.10 -17.23
C SER A 379 -5.58 -4.47 -17.28
N SER A 380 -4.75 -3.69 -17.99
CA SER A 380 -3.30 -3.89 -18.00
C SER A 380 -2.69 -3.70 -16.61
N TYR A 381 -3.20 -2.73 -15.83
CA TYR A 381 -2.79 -2.52 -14.46
C TYR A 381 -3.21 -3.68 -13.52
N VAL A 382 -4.39 -4.28 -13.73
CA VAL A 382 -4.81 -5.51 -13.03
C VAL A 382 -3.88 -6.68 -13.35
N ILE A 383 -3.62 -6.93 -14.65
CA ILE A 383 -2.75 -8.03 -15.11
C ILE A 383 -1.32 -7.85 -14.59
N LEU A 384 -0.78 -6.63 -14.61
CA LEU A 384 0.52 -6.30 -14.04
C LEU A 384 0.67 -6.83 -12.60
N ASN A 385 -0.32 -6.57 -11.75
CA ASN A 385 -0.25 -6.89 -10.33
C ASN A 385 -0.64 -8.35 -10.04
N ALA A 386 -1.75 -8.81 -10.60
CA ALA A 386 -2.42 -10.06 -10.21
C ALA A 386 -2.49 -11.12 -11.30
N GLY A 387 -2.01 -10.84 -12.53
CA GLY A 387 -2.02 -11.80 -13.65
C GLY A 387 -1.37 -13.13 -13.26
N ILE A 388 -1.92 -14.23 -13.74
CA ILE A 388 -1.40 -15.59 -13.53
C ILE A 388 -0.77 -16.11 -14.83
N LYS A 389 -1.28 -15.66 -15.99
CA LYS A 389 -0.79 -16.04 -17.32
C LYS A 389 0.29 -15.08 -17.83
N ALA A 390 0.25 -13.81 -17.43
CA ALA A 390 1.23 -12.82 -17.83
C ALA A 390 2.63 -13.11 -17.27
N THR A 391 3.62 -13.23 -18.17
CA THR A 391 5.03 -13.41 -17.81
C THR A 391 5.61 -12.18 -17.13
N LEU A 392 6.81 -12.29 -16.55
CA LEU A 392 7.50 -11.12 -15.99
C LEU A 392 7.76 -10.04 -17.04
N THR A 393 8.05 -10.44 -18.28
CA THR A 393 8.23 -9.54 -19.44
C THR A 393 6.92 -8.84 -19.79
N ASP A 394 5.79 -9.56 -19.83
CA ASP A 394 4.47 -8.97 -20.07
C ASP A 394 4.11 -7.95 -18.98
N ARG A 395 4.42 -8.25 -17.73
CA ARG A 395 4.22 -7.31 -16.61
C ARG A 395 5.04 -6.03 -16.81
N VAL A 396 6.32 -6.11 -17.17
CA VAL A 396 7.12 -4.92 -17.49
C VAL A 396 6.51 -4.13 -18.66
N LYS A 397 6.02 -4.82 -19.69
CA LYS A 397 5.28 -4.21 -20.82
C LYS A 397 4.02 -3.47 -20.35
N HIS A 398 3.20 -4.10 -19.51
CA HIS A 398 1.97 -3.51 -18.97
C HIS A 398 2.25 -2.28 -18.10
N ALA A 399 3.29 -2.33 -17.25
CA ALA A 399 3.71 -1.18 -16.45
C ALA A 399 4.08 0.02 -17.36
N ALA A 400 4.88 -0.22 -18.39
CA ALA A 400 5.28 0.81 -19.35
C ALA A 400 4.09 1.36 -20.13
N PHE A 401 3.16 0.49 -20.55
CA PHE A 401 1.94 0.86 -21.25
C PHE A 401 1.07 1.81 -20.40
N VAL A 402 0.83 1.45 -19.14
CA VAL A 402 0.03 2.27 -18.21
C VAL A 402 0.70 3.62 -17.97
N ILE A 403 2.00 3.62 -17.68
CA ILE A 403 2.77 4.84 -17.39
C ILE A 403 2.76 5.80 -18.58
N GLU A 404 3.15 5.32 -19.76
CA GLU A 404 3.27 6.17 -20.94
C GLU A 404 1.90 6.72 -21.34
N LEU A 405 0.84 5.91 -21.33
CA LEU A 405 -0.48 6.35 -21.72
C LEU A 405 -1.05 7.41 -20.77
N LEU A 406 -0.88 7.24 -19.46
CA LEU A 406 -1.27 8.25 -18.46
C LEU A 406 -0.49 9.56 -18.65
N ARG A 407 0.82 9.47 -18.88
CA ARG A 407 1.68 10.64 -19.10
C ARG A 407 1.31 11.39 -20.38
N LEU A 408 1.04 10.68 -21.47
CA LEU A 408 0.59 11.27 -22.73
C LEU A 408 -0.79 11.93 -22.59
N SER A 409 -1.74 11.25 -21.93
CA SER A 409 -3.07 11.83 -21.67
C SER A 409 -2.98 13.09 -20.81
N ARG A 410 -2.12 13.11 -19.80
CA ARG A 410 -1.84 14.28 -18.97
C ARG A 410 -1.28 15.43 -19.79
N SER A 411 -0.21 15.17 -20.56
CA SER A 411 0.43 16.20 -21.38
C SER A 411 -0.52 16.75 -22.45
N TYR A 412 -1.35 15.91 -23.05
CA TYR A 412 -2.40 16.34 -23.98
C TYR A 412 -3.39 17.32 -23.32
N VAL A 413 -3.87 17.02 -22.11
CA VAL A 413 -4.77 17.93 -21.37
C VAL A 413 -4.05 19.23 -21.01
N ALA A 414 -2.78 19.16 -20.58
CA ALA A 414 -2.00 20.33 -20.19
C ALA A 414 -1.65 21.26 -21.37
N ASP A 415 -1.46 20.70 -22.57
CA ASP A 415 -1.13 21.43 -23.80
C ASP A 415 -2.37 21.98 -24.53
N SER A 416 -3.57 21.58 -24.10
CA SER A 416 -4.84 22.03 -24.69
C SER A 416 -5.25 23.40 -24.16
N ASN A 417 -5.70 24.29 -25.05
CA ASN A 417 -6.16 25.62 -24.67
C ASN A 417 -7.51 25.62 -23.92
N ASP A 418 -8.34 24.59 -24.16
CA ASP A 418 -9.72 24.52 -23.67
C ASP A 418 -9.90 23.55 -22.49
N LEU A 419 -8.81 22.90 -22.04
CA LEU A 419 -8.86 21.90 -20.98
C LEU A 419 -7.97 22.31 -19.81
N SER A 420 -8.29 21.80 -18.63
CA SER A 420 -7.47 21.94 -17.43
C SER A 420 -7.20 20.58 -16.80
N LEU A 421 -6.01 20.38 -16.23
CA LEU A 421 -5.71 19.15 -15.48
C LEU A 421 -6.59 18.98 -14.24
N LYS A 422 -7.08 20.09 -13.68
CA LYS A 422 -7.96 20.10 -12.52
C LYS A 422 -9.33 19.49 -12.85
N ASP A 423 -9.89 19.87 -14.00
CA ASP A 423 -11.28 19.57 -14.34
C ASP A 423 -11.41 18.40 -15.32
N ASN A 424 -10.39 18.14 -16.14
CA ASN A 424 -10.45 17.19 -17.25
C ASN A 424 -9.50 15.99 -17.11
N PHE A 425 -8.76 15.89 -16.00
CA PHE A 425 -7.88 14.76 -15.73
C PHE A 425 -8.16 14.15 -14.35
N MET A 426 -7.56 12.99 -14.08
CA MET A 426 -7.73 12.33 -12.79
C MET A 426 -7.03 13.09 -11.66
N PRO A 427 -7.47 12.93 -10.41
CA PRO A 427 -6.85 13.60 -9.27
C PRO A 427 -5.37 13.22 -9.11
N ARG A 428 -4.61 14.19 -8.60
CA ARG A 428 -3.17 14.10 -8.36
C ARG A 428 -2.77 12.81 -7.66
N GLN A 429 -3.47 12.48 -6.58
CA GLN A 429 -3.18 11.29 -5.77
C GLN A 429 -3.32 10.00 -6.58
N THR A 430 -4.40 9.86 -7.37
CA THR A 430 -4.62 8.65 -8.18
C THR A 430 -3.57 8.52 -9.27
N TYR A 431 -3.25 9.60 -9.97
CA TYR A 431 -2.19 9.62 -10.97
C TYR A 431 -0.85 9.19 -10.37
N SER A 432 -0.41 9.89 -9.32
CA SER A 432 0.90 9.64 -8.71
C SER A 432 1.02 8.22 -8.15
N HIS A 433 -0.03 7.69 -7.50
CA HIS A 433 0.02 6.37 -6.88
C HIS A 433 0.03 5.23 -7.91
N VAL A 434 -0.70 5.38 -9.02
CA VAL A 434 -0.72 4.38 -10.10
C VAL A 434 0.64 4.32 -10.79
N ILE A 435 1.21 5.48 -11.14
CA ILE A 435 2.56 5.57 -11.73
C ILE A 435 3.60 4.96 -10.78
N PHE A 436 3.55 5.34 -9.51
CA PHE A 436 4.44 4.85 -8.47
C PHE A 436 4.36 3.31 -8.32
N SER A 437 3.15 2.77 -8.26
CA SER A 437 2.91 1.33 -8.19
C SER A 437 3.48 0.57 -9.39
N CYS A 438 3.33 1.12 -10.60
CA CYS A 438 3.91 0.54 -11.82
C CYS A 438 5.45 0.46 -11.75
N PHE A 439 6.12 1.52 -11.30
CA PHE A 439 7.57 1.52 -11.08
C PHE A 439 7.98 0.51 -10.01
N SER A 440 7.28 0.50 -8.88
CA SER A 440 7.51 -0.44 -7.78
C SER A 440 7.46 -1.89 -8.25
N CYS A 441 6.48 -2.23 -9.10
CA CYS A 441 6.36 -3.57 -9.68
C CYS A 441 7.59 -3.98 -10.50
N VAL A 442 8.04 -3.12 -11.40
CA VAL A 442 9.23 -3.40 -12.23
C VAL A 442 10.49 -3.54 -11.36
N LEU A 443 10.67 -2.64 -10.40
CA LEU A 443 11.81 -2.70 -9.47
C LEU A 443 11.81 -3.98 -8.64
N LYS A 444 10.64 -4.49 -8.22
CA LYS A 444 10.53 -5.79 -7.53
C LYS A 444 10.88 -6.97 -8.42
N ILE A 445 10.46 -6.95 -9.69
CA ILE A 445 10.85 -7.98 -10.66
C ILE A 445 12.37 -8.04 -10.78
N MET A 446 13.01 -6.88 -10.93
CA MET A 446 14.47 -6.76 -11.01
C MET A 446 15.17 -7.18 -9.71
N ALA A 447 14.65 -6.74 -8.56
CA ALA A 447 15.22 -7.06 -7.25
C ALA A 447 15.15 -8.55 -6.94
N GLN A 448 14.02 -9.22 -7.22
CA GLN A 448 13.87 -10.66 -7.00
C GLN A 448 14.88 -11.46 -7.83
N ARG A 449 15.13 -11.07 -9.09
CA ARG A 449 16.16 -11.68 -9.94
C ARG A 449 17.55 -11.64 -9.30
N ARG A 450 17.90 -10.50 -8.71
CA ARG A 450 19.22 -10.25 -8.12
C ARG A 450 19.39 -10.91 -6.75
N LEU A 451 18.34 -10.93 -5.94
CA LEU A 451 18.38 -11.45 -4.56
C LEU A 451 18.16 -12.96 -4.50
N ASN A 452 17.17 -13.49 -5.22
CA ASN A 452 16.87 -14.92 -5.23
C ASN A 452 16.04 -15.31 -6.47
N PRO A 453 16.68 -15.59 -7.62
CA PRO A 453 15.97 -15.86 -8.88
C PRO A 453 15.17 -17.17 -8.87
N ASN A 454 15.36 -18.04 -7.87
CA ASN A 454 14.63 -19.30 -7.75
C ASN A 454 13.23 -19.13 -7.15
N LEU A 455 12.95 -17.99 -6.52
CA LEU A 455 11.66 -17.72 -5.90
C LEU A 455 10.73 -16.95 -6.86
N PRO A 456 9.41 -17.19 -6.78
CA PRO A 456 8.46 -16.49 -7.63
C PRO A 456 8.27 -15.03 -7.24
N VAL A 457 8.15 -14.13 -8.22
CA VAL A 457 7.70 -12.76 -7.99
C VAL A 457 6.22 -12.74 -7.59
N CYS A 458 5.89 -12.08 -6.48
CA CYS A 458 4.54 -12.06 -5.91
C CYS A 458 3.98 -10.63 -5.79
N LEU A 459 3.81 -9.93 -6.92
CA LEU A 459 3.36 -8.53 -6.94
C LEU A 459 1.98 -8.34 -6.30
N TYR A 460 1.06 -9.29 -6.47
CA TYR A 460 -0.30 -9.22 -5.90
C TYR A 460 -0.33 -9.10 -4.37
N LYS A 461 0.75 -9.50 -3.68
CA LYS A 461 0.92 -9.35 -2.24
C LYS A 461 1.42 -7.99 -1.81
N SER A 462 2.00 -7.20 -2.72
CA SER A 462 2.59 -5.91 -2.40
C SER A 462 1.53 -4.86 -2.06
N GLY A 463 1.85 -3.97 -1.12
CA GLY A 463 0.94 -2.91 -0.65
C GLY A 463 0.42 -3.16 0.77
N SER A 464 -0.68 -2.51 1.14
CA SER A 464 -1.24 -2.56 2.50
C SER A 464 -2.47 -3.46 2.66
N ASN A 465 -2.96 -4.16 1.63
CA ASN A 465 -4.08 -5.10 1.74
C ASN A 465 -3.89 -6.15 2.86
N CYS A 466 -2.64 -6.54 3.16
CA CYS A 466 -2.37 -7.43 4.28
C CYS A 466 -2.77 -6.83 5.65
N CYS A 467 -2.81 -5.50 5.78
CA CYS A 467 -3.33 -4.82 6.96
C CYS A 467 -4.85 -4.98 7.05
N GLU A 468 -5.59 -4.78 5.96
CA GLU A 468 -7.05 -5.02 5.90
C GLU A 468 -7.42 -6.47 6.23
N GLU A 469 -6.63 -7.44 5.74
CA GLU A 469 -6.77 -8.84 6.10
C GLU A 469 -6.58 -9.03 7.62
N ASN A 470 -5.57 -8.40 8.22
CA ASN A 470 -5.34 -8.45 9.67
C ASN A 470 -6.51 -7.79 10.43
N PHE A 471 -7.01 -6.63 10.02
CA PHE A 471 -8.18 -5.98 10.64
C PHE A 471 -9.44 -6.86 10.55
N SER A 472 -9.64 -7.51 9.40
CA SER A 472 -10.73 -8.44 9.17
C SER A 472 -10.62 -9.72 10.02
N GLU A 473 -9.40 -10.16 10.34
CA GLU A 473 -9.17 -11.27 11.27
C GLU A 473 -9.49 -10.91 12.72
N LEU A 474 -9.35 -9.64 13.10
CA LEU A 474 -9.75 -9.11 14.42
C LEU A 474 -11.28 -8.91 14.52
N GLY A 475 -11.90 -8.45 13.42
CA GLY A 475 -13.35 -8.27 13.31
C GLY A 475 -14.12 -9.60 13.23
N GLY A 476 -15.41 -9.56 13.58
CA GLY A 476 -16.35 -10.69 13.66
C GLY A 476 -16.57 -11.56 12.40
N PHE A 477 -15.70 -11.51 11.39
CA PHE A 477 -15.57 -12.47 10.29
C PHE A 477 -14.56 -13.60 10.56
N GLY A 478 -14.23 -13.86 11.83
CA GLY A 478 -14.16 -15.25 12.31
C GLY A 478 -12.78 -15.90 12.30
N ARG A 479 -11.81 -15.35 13.04
CA ARG A 479 -10.71 -16.17 13.56
C ARG A 479 -10.79 -16.22 15.07
N ILE A 480 -10.95 -15.09 15.75
CA ILE A 480 -10.87 -15.09 17.21
C ILE A 480 -11.92 -14.14 17.80
N ALA A 481 -12.64 -14.63 18.82
CA ALA A 481 -13.69 -13.93 19.58
C ALA A 481 -14.97 -13.65 18.76
N GLY A 482 -15.99 -14.49 18.98
CA GLY A 482 -17.23 -14.52 18.20
C GLY A 482 -17.91 -13.16 17.96
N PHE A 483 -18.44 -12.99 16.75
CA PHE A 483 -19.37 -11.96 16.24
C PHE A 483 -19.25 -10.50 16.73
N LYS A 484 -18.14 -10.08 17.34
CA LYS A 484 -17.89 -8.67 17.65
C LYS A 484 -17.32 -7.99 16.42
N ARG A 485 -18.13 -7.18 15.73
CA ARG A 485 -17.66 -6.34 14.62
C ARG A 485 -16.84 -5.15 15.12
N ASN A 486 -17.21 -4.60 16.27
CA ASN A 486 -16.52 -3.45 16.86
C ASN A 486 -15.61 -3.91 18.00
N TYR A 487 -14.36 -3.47 17.98
CA TYR A 487 -13.35 -3.73 19.01
C TYR A 487 -12.58 -2.44 19.28
N THR A 488 -12.18 -2.21 20.53
CA THR A 488 -11.33 -1.07 20.89
C THR A 488 -9.87 -1.35 20.50
N ALA A 489 -8.99 -0.35 20.56
CA ALA A 489 -7.57 -0.56 20.38
C ALA A 489 -6.97 -1.57 21.39
N GLY A 490 -7.45 -1.56 22.64
CA GLY A 490 -7.02 -2.51 23.67
C GLY A 490 -7.41 -3.96 23.34
N ASP A 491 -8.66 -4.16 22.89
CA ASP A 491 -9.13 -5.47 22.43
C ASP A 491 -8.33 -5.97 21.22
N ALA A 492 -8.01 -5.08 20.28
CA ALA A 492 -7.23 -5.41 19.09
C ALA A 492 -5.80 -5.84 19.42
N ILE A 493 -5.11 -5.11 20.31
CA ILE A 493 -3.75 -5.46 20.76
C ILE A 493 -3.73 -6.88 21.32
N GLU A 494 -4.73 -7.25 22.11
CA GLU A 494 -4.88 -8.61 22.59
C GLU A 494 -5.24 -9.61 21.48
N GLY A 495 -6.10 -9.23 20.54
CA GLY A 495 -6.54 -10.05 19.40
C GLY A 495 -5.45 -10.35 18.37
N ILE A 496 -4.50 -9.43 18.18
CA ILE A 496 -3.37 -9.61 17.25
C ILE A 496 -2.44 -10.73 17.74
N GLY A 497 -2.14 -10.73 19.04
CA GLY A 497 -1.36 -11.80 19.67
C GLY A 497 -1.99 -13.18 19.48
N ASP A 498 -3.31 -13.19 19.55
CA ASP A 498 -4.18 -14.32 19.31
C ASP A 498 -4.06 -14.83 17.85
N VAL A 499 -4.08 -13.93 16.85
CA VAL A 499 -3.88 -14.26 15.41
C VAL A 499 -2.50 -14.83 15.14
N ASN A 500 -1.44 -14.20 15.65
CA ASN A 500 -0.07 -14.69 15.46
C ASN A 500 0.13 -16.08 16.10
N THR A 501 -0.58 -16.38 17.19
CA THR A 501 -0.56 -17.70 17.84
C THR A 501 -1.15 -18.80 16.94
N LEU A 502 -2.17 -18.47 16.14
CA LEU A 502 -2.69 -19.43 15.15
C LEU A 502 -1.63 -19.76 14.11
N ASN A 503 -0.92 -18.76 13.60
CA ASN A 503 0.18 -18.97 12.65
C ASN A 503 1.32 -19.81 13.26
N LEU A 504 1.66 -19.59 14.53
CA LEU A 504 2.58 -20.45 15.28
C LEU A 504 2.10 -21.90 15.34
N TYR A 505 0.82 -22.15 15.63
CA TYR A 505 0.28 -23.52 15.63
C TYR A 505 0.23 -24.15 14.24
N ALA A 506 0.09 -23.35 13.19
CA ALA A 506 0.21 -23.83 11.83
C ALA A 506 1.66 -24.24 11.50
N ALA A 507 2.65 -23.52 12.02
CA ALA A 507 4.06 -23.74 11.74
C ALA A 507 4.71 -24.87 12.56
N ASP A 508 4.14 -25.25 13.72
CA ASP A 508 4.78 -26.20 14.64
C ASP A 508 4.94 -27.61 14.01
N PRO A 509 6.19 -28.10 13.82
CA PRO A 509 6.44 -29.38 13.17
C PRO A 509 5.97 -30.58 14.01
N ALA A 510 5.90 -30.46 15.33
CA ALA A 510 5.50 -31.56 16.21
C ALA A 510 3.98 -31.77 16.22
N ALA A 511 3.20 -30.73 15.93
CA ALA A 511 1.73 -30.79 15.95
C ALA A 511 1.09 -29.68 15.09
N PRO A 512 1.27 -29.71 13.75
CA PRO A 512 0.77 -28.65 12.88
C PRO A 512 -0.75 -28.67 12.82
N LEU A 513 -1.36 -27.49 12.89
CA LEU A 513 -2.80 -27.30 12.66
C LEU A 513 -3.04 -26.72 11.26
N SER A 514 -4.13 -27.14 10.63
CA SER A 514 -4.64 -26.55 9.39
C SER A 514 -5.96 -25.86 9.67
N PHE A 515 -6.13 -24.65 9.13
CA PHE A 515 -7.29 -23.79 9.41
C PHE A 515 -8.22 -23.59 8.19
N GLY A 516 -7.92 -24.24 7.05
CA GLY A 516 -8.64 -24.03 5.79
C GLY A 516 -8.38 -22.65 5.16
N SER A 517 -8.94 -22.43 3.96
CA SER A 517 -8.99 -21.12 3.30
C SER A 517 -10.34 -20.45 3.55
N ARG A 518 -10.35 -19.10 3.54
CA ARG A 518 -11.59 -18.33 3.47
C ARG A 518 -11.88 -17.97 2.02
N ASN A 519 -13.12 -18.10 1.61
CA ASN A 519 -13.58 -17.52 0.35
C ASN A 519 -13.93 -16.05 0.61
N HIS A 520 -13.01 -15.14 0.28
CA HIS A 520 -13.33 -13.72 0.20
C HIS A 520 -14.16 -13.51 -1.07
N ARG A 521 -15.42 -13.09 -0.91
CA ARG A 521 -16.41 -13.04 -2.01
C ARG A 521 -16.29 -11.78 -2.89
N GLN A 522 -15.39 -10.85 -2.55
CA GLN A 522 -15.29 -9.49 -3.12
C GLN A 522 -13.85 -9.11 -3.54
N ASP A 523 -12.95 -10.06 -3.71
CA ASP A 523 -11.60 -9.76 -4.22
C ASP A 523 -11.58 -9.77 -5.77
N VAL A 524 -10.52 -9.21 -6.35
CA VAL A 524 -10.31 -9.07 -7.79
C VAL A 524 -10.22 -10.44 -8.49
N ASP A 525 -11.14 -10.71 -9.42
CA ASP A 525 -11.15 -11.93 -10.23
C ASP A 525 -10.30 -11.77 -11.51
N VAL A 526 -9.00 -12.06 -11.39
CA VAL A 526 -8.08 -11.93 -12.53
C VAL A 526 -8.37 -12.91 -13.68
N SER A 527 -9.10 -14.01 -13.42
CA SER A 527 -9.42 -15.00 -14.45
C SER A 527 -10.29 -14.44 -15.58
N ARG A 528 -10.92 -13.28 -15.35
CA ARG A 528 -11.69 -12.55 -16.36
C ARG A 528 -10.83 -11.71 -17.30
N HIS A 529 -9.57 -11.47 -16.96
CA HIS A 529 -8.65 -10.63 -17.73
C HIS A 529 -7.68 -11.42 -18.61
N GLU A 530 -7.55 -12.72 -18.37
CA GLU A 530 -6.63 -13.60 -19.09
C GLU A 530 -7.38 -14.79 -19.67
N SER A 531 -6.87 -15.37 -20.75
CA SER A 531 -7.47 -16.55 -21.36
C SER A 531 -7.28 -17.78 -20.47
N SER A 532 -8.35 -18.54 -20.24
CA SER A 532 -8.28 -19.81 -19.52
C SER A 532 -7.53 -20.90 -20.30
N LEU A 533 -7.31 -20.70 -21.61
CA LEU A 533 -6.58 -21.61 -22.48
C LEU A 533 -5.06 -21.45 -22.35
N ASP A 534 -4.59 -20.30 -21.85
CA ASP A 534 -3.15 -20.04 -21.70
C ASP A 534 -2.60 -20.79 -20.49
N ALA A 535 -1.33 -21.20 -20.56
CA ALA A 535 -0.64 -21.80 -19.43
C ALA A 535 -0.32 -20.73 -18.35
N ASP A 536 -0.30 -21.14 -17.08
CA ASP A 536 0.20 -20.27 -16.01
C ASP A 536 1.67 -19.93 -16.27
N ALA A 537 2.03 -18.66 -16.13
CA ALA A 537 3.41 -18.23 -16.31
C ALA A 537 4.28 -18.64 -15.10
N ASN A 538 5.52 -19.01 -15.39
CA ASN A 538 6.51 -19.26 -14.34
C ASN A 538 7.01 -17.93 -13.76
N MET A 539 6.56 -17.58 -12.56
CA MET A 539 6.96 -16.33 -11.89
C MET A 539 8.41 -16.30 -11.39
N ALA A 540 9.18 -17.38 -11.57
CA ALA A 540 10.63 -17.43 -11.35
C ALA A 540 11.44 -17.39 -12.67
N ASP A 541 10.79 -17.31 -13.84
CA ASP A 541 11.46 -17.19 -15.14
C ASP A 541 11.92 -15.74 -15.40
N HIS A 542 12.96 -15.34 -14.67
CA HIS A 542 13.57 -14.02 -14.80
C HIS A 542 14.33 -13.85 -16.12
N LYS A 543 14.29 -12.64 -16.66
CA LYS A 543 14.96 -12.25 -17.91
C LYS A 543 16.11 -11.26 -17.67
N SER A 544 16.89 -11.02 -18.72
CA SER A 544 17.95 -10.02 -18.69
C SER A 544 17.40 -8.60 -18.54
N ASP A 545 18.25 -7.64 -18.13
CA ASP A 545 17.82 -6.25 -18.02
C ASP A 545 17.52 -5.68 -19.43
N GLU A 546 18.24 -6.15 -20.46
CA GLU A 546 18.03 -5.82 -21.87
C GLU A 546 16.65 -6.27 -22.37
N GLU A 547 16.23 -7.49 -21.99
CA GLU A 547 14.89 -7.99 -22.32
C GLU A 547 13.79 -7.18 -21.61
N TYR A 548 14.01 -6.77 -20.36
CA TYR A 548 13.07 -5.89 -19.65
C TYR A 548 13.04 -4.48 -20.27
N VAL A 549 14.16 -3.93 -20.72
CA VAL A 549 14.21 -2.67 -21.48
C VAL A 549 13.45 -2.81 -22.80
N ALA A 550 13.61 -3.92 -23.52
CA ALA A 550 12.88 -4.18 -24.76
C ALA A 550 11.36 -4.25 -24.51
N ALA A 551 10.93 -4.99 -23.48
CA ALA A 551 9.52 -5.08 -23.09
C ALA A 551 8.93 -3.73 -22.68
N TRP A 552 9.69 -2.95 -21.92
CA TRP A 552 9.32 -1.58 -21.56
C TRP A 552 9.08 -0.72 -22.80
N ASN A 553 10.02 -0.74 -23.75
CA ASN A 553 9.91 0.01 -25.00
C ASN A 553 8.72 -0.47 -25.86
N THR A 554 8.43 -1.78 -25.90
CA THR A 554 7.23 -2.29 -26.56
C THR A 554 5.95 -1.73 -25.91
N GLY A 555 5.85 -1.74 -24.58
CA GLY A 555 4.70 -1.20 -23.87
C GLY A 555 4.49 0.30 -24.13
N ARG A 556 5.58 1.08 -24.16
CA ARG A 556 5.54 2.50 -24.54
C ARG A 556 5.08 2.69 -25.99
N GLY A 557 5.57 1.86 -26.92
CA GLY A 557 5.14 1.88 -28.32
C GLY A 557 3.64 1.61 -28.48
N GLU A 558 3.11 0.61 -27.76
CA GLU A 558 1.68 0.30 -27.74
C GLU A 558 0.84 1.44 -27.17
N ALA A 559 1.31 2.09 -26.09
CA ALA A 559 0.65 3.25 -25.50
C ALA A 559 0.61 4.44 -26.46
N ARG A 560 1.72 4.72 -27.15
CA ARG A 560 1.80 5.77 -28.17
C ARG A 560 0.84 5.49 -29.32
N ALA A 561 0.84 4.29 -29.88
CA ALA A 561 -0.08 3.93 -30.96
C ALA A 561 -1.55 4.14 -30.57
N LEU A 562 -1.93 3.76 -29.34
CA LEU A 562 -3.28 3.99 -28.82
C LEU A 562 -3.56 5.48 -28.58
N ALA A 563 -2.60 6.24 -28.05
CA ALA A 563 -2.72 7.69 -27.90
C ALA A 563 -2.89 8.40 -29.24
N GLU A 564 -2.22 7.94 -30.31
CA GLU A 564 -2.42 8.43 -31.67
C GLU A 564 -3.84 8.14 -32.18
N GLU A 565 -4.38 6.94 -31.95
CA GLU A 565 -5.77 6.57 -32.28
C GLU A 565 -6.79 7.48 -31.56
N LEU A 566 -6.49 7.84 -30.31
CA LEU A 566 -7.29 8.77 -29.50
C LEU A 566 -7.13 10.25 -29.93
N GLY A 567 -6.25 10.52 -30.89
CA GLY A 567 -5.98 11.86 -31.41
C GLY A 567 -5.18 12.74 -30.45
N MET A 568 -4.40 12.14 -29.54
CA MET A 568 -3.52 12.87 -28.60
C MET A 568 -2.25 13.39 -29.26
N LYS A 569 -1.83 12.82 -30.40
CA LYS A 569 -0.59 13.24 -31.07
C LYS A 569 -0.67 14.72 -31.46
N PRO A 570 0.28 15.56 -31.02
CA PRO A 570 0.25 16.98 -31.34
C PRO A 570 0.45 17.20 -32.84
N ALA A 571 -0.27 18.18 -33.40
CA ALA A 571 -0.15 18.53 -34.82
C ALA A 571 1.17 19.25 -35.15
N ARG A 572 1.82 19.82 -34.13
CA ARG A 572 3.15 20.45 -34.21
C ARG A 572 4.16 19.59 -33.47
N ASN A 573 5.45 19.80 -33.75
CA ASN A 573 6.54 19.15 -33.01
C ASN A 573 6.54 19.63 -31.55
N ALA A 574 5.74 19.01 -30.70
CA ALA A 574 5.72 19.28 -29.28
C ALA A 574 6.65 18.27 -28.58
N THR A 575 7.60 18.80 -27.82
CA THR A 575 8.64 18.02 -27.12
C THR A 575 8.05 17.06 -26.08
N TRP A 576 6.87 17.37 -25.55
CA TRP A 576 6.19 16.52 -24.57
C TRP A 576 5.79 15.16 -25.16
N TRP A 577 5.60 15.03 -26.47
CA TRP A 577 5.24 13.74 -27.08
C TRP A 577 6.36 12.70 -26.88
N ASP A 578 7.62 13.10 -27.03
CA ASP A 578 8.76 12.20 -26.92
C ASP A 578 9.27 12.04 -25.49
N THR A 579 9.11 13.08 -24.68
CA THR A 579 9.53 13.06 -23.28
C THR A 579 8.41 13.55 -22.34
N PRO A 580 7.27 12.82 -22.26
CA PRO A 580 6.10 13.27 -21.51
C PRO A 580 6.31 13.27 -19.99
N TRP A 581 7.49 12.89 -19.49
CA TRP A 581 7.86 12.92 -18.07
C TRP A 581 8.64 14.19 -17.66
N LYS A 582 9.12 15.02 -18.60
CA LYS A 582 9.95 16.20 -18.25
C LYS A 582 9.19 17.24 -17.43
N ASP A 583 7.94 17.50 -17.79
CA ASP A 583 7.07 18.43 -17.05
C ASP A 583 6.20 17.69 -16.01
N GLU A 584 6.66 16.52 -15.49
CA GLU A 584 5.88 15.69 -14.56
C GLU A 584 5.43 16.48 -13.33
N ASP A 585 6.40 16.98 -12.58
CA ASP A 585 6.20 17.66 -11.31
C ASP A 585 5.37 18.93 -11.47
N LYS A 586 5.63 19.71 -12.52
CA LYS A 586 4.87 20.92 -12.82
C LYS A 586 3.39 20.62 -12.98
N HIS A 587 3.00 19.68 -13.83
CA HIS A 587 1.57 19.40 -14.03
C HIS A 587 0.94 18.74 -12.81
N VAL A 588 1.68 17.93 -12.05
CA VAL A 588 1.19 17.31 -10.80
C VAL A 588 0.73 18.39 -9.81
N THR A 589 1.38 19.56 -9.76
CA THR A 589 0.92 20.69 -8.92
C THR A 589 -0.36 21.36 -9.42
N GLN A 590 -0.70 21.20 -10.70
CA GLN A 590 -1.89 21.79 -11.35
C GLN A 590 -3.12 20.86 -11.29
N MET A 591 -2.91 19.59 -10.96
CA MET A 591 -3.98 18.60 -10.83
C MET A 591 -4.85 18.86 -9.60
N TYR A 592 -6.11 18.42 -9.67
CA TYR A 592 -7.02 18.46 -8.54
C TYR A 592 -6.52 17.58 -7.38
N ALA A 593 -6.57 18.11 -6.15
CA ALA A 593 -6.38 17.33 -4.93
C ALA A 593 -7.73 16.78 -4.49
N ALA A 594 -7.91 15.46 -4.58
CA ALA A 594 -9.11 14.79 -4.10
C ALA A 594 -9.34 15.06 -2.61
N ASP A 595 -10.59 15.31 -2.24
CA ASP A 595 -11.02 15.29 -0.86
C ASP A 595 -11.27 13.84 -0.39
N GLY A 596 -11.35 13.64 0.93
CA GLY A 596 -11.57 12.32 1.53
C GLY A 596 -12.89 11.66 1.10
N ASP A 597 -13.91 12.47 0.79
CA ASP A 597 -15.24 12.01 0.37
C ASP A 597 -15.22 11.43 -1.06
N GLU A 598 -14.41 11.98 -1.98
CA GLU A 598 -14.23 11.39 -3.32
C GLU A 598 -13.54 10.02 -3.27
N LEU A 599 -12.71 9.79 -2.25
CA LEU A 599 -11.91 8.57 -2.03
C LEU A 599 -12.61 7.49 -1.20
N GLY A 600 -13.84 7.72 -0.74
CA GLY A 600 -14.64 6.75 0.02
C GLY A 600 -14.41 6.76 1.53
N GLY A 601 -13.96 7.89 2.10
CA GLY A 601 -13.75 8.03 3.54
C GLY A 601 -15.02 7.76 4.36
N GLU A 602 -14.88 6.95 5.41
CA GLU A 602 -15.90 6.80 6.45
C GLU A 602 -16.02 8.12 7.23
N VAL A 603 -17.12 8.85 7.06
CA VAL A 603 -17.40 10.04 7.88
C VAL A 603 -17.70 9.60 9.32
N ASN A 604 -16.80 9.94 10.24
CA ASN A 604 -16.94 9.79 11.70
C ASN A 604 -18.26 10.40 12.20
N SER A 605 -19.13 9.59 12.79
CA SER A 605 -20.31 10.07 13.55
C SER A 605 -20.32 9.63 15.03
N GLN A 606 -19.23 9.06 15.55
CA GLN A 606 -19.18 8.60 16.94
C GLN A 606 -17.98 9.14 17.71
N GLY A 607 -18.18 10.30 18.35
CA GLY A 607 -17.52 10.66 19.62
C GLY A 607 -16.09 11.21 19.58
N ILE A 608 -15.50 11.45 18.41
CA ILE A 608 -14.19 12.13 18.29
C ILE A 608 -14.44 13.62 18.01
N ASN A 609 -13.69 14.49 18.67
CA ASN A 609 -13.80 15.93 18.49
C ASN A 609 -13.47 16.30 17.02
N ALA A 610 -14.46 16.76 16.28
CA ALA A 610 -14.40 17.05 14.84
C ALA A 610 -13.32 18.08 14.47
N ASP A 611 -12.80 18.84 15.43
CA ASP A 611 -11.71 19.78 15.21
C ASP A 611 -10.34 19.10 15.01
N PHE A 612 -10.13 17.90 15.56
CA PHE A 612 -8.89 17.13 15.31
C PHE A 612 -8.86 16.49 13.92
N ASP A 613 -10.02 16.10 13.37
CA ASP A 613 -10.12 15.60 11.99
C ASP A 613 -9.76 16.72 10.99
N LYS A 614 -10.09 17.98 11.30
CA LYS A 614 -9.68 19.16 10.50
C LYS A 614 -8.18 19.44 10.61
N GLU A 615 -7.58 19.32 11.81
CA GLU A 615 -6.13 19.48 11.99
C GLU A 615 -5.33 18.36 11.31
N ALA A 616 -5.79 17.12 11.37
CA ALA A 616 -5.20 15.99 10.65
C ALA A 616 -5.24 16.23 9.13
N ALA A 617 -6.39 16.66 8.59
CA ALA A 617 -6.52 17.03 7.19
C ALA A 617 -5.65 18.24 6.79
N THR A 618 -5.39 19.18 7.70
CA THR A 618 -4.50 20.33 7.47
C THR A 618 -3.04 19.87 7.40
N ARG A 619 -2.58 19.02 8.32
CA ARG A 619 -1.23 18.44 8.29
C ARG A 619 -1.00 17.54 7.07
N GLU A 620 -2.05 16.87 6.58
CA GLU A 620 -2.01 16.13 5.33
C GLU A 620 -1.78 17.05 4.11
N ARG A 621 -2.34 18.27 4.13
CA ARG A 621 -2.06 19.30 3.11
C ARG A 621 -0.66 19.89 3.25
N ASP A 622 -0.15 20.09 4.47
CA ASP A 622 1.19 20.65 4.68
C ASP A 622 2.32 19.66 4.31
N ALA A 623 2.04 18.36 4.36
CA ALA A 623 2.97 17.30 3.93
C ALA A 623 3.30 17.32 2.41
N ILE A 624 2.76 18.26 1.64
CA ILE A 624 2.95 18.35 0.18
C ILE A 624 4.29 19.00 -0.21
N GLN A 625 4.94 19.78 0.66
CA GLN A 625 6.22 20.43 0.33
C GLN A 625 7.43 19.47 0.53
N PRO A 626 8.38 19.39 -0.43
CA PRO A 626 9.55 18.51 -0.33
C PRO A 626 10.48 18.92 0.83
N ASP A 627 11.07 17.93 1.50
CA ASP A 627 12.10 18.19 2.51
C ASP A 627 13.43 18.58 1.83
N GLN A 628 13.78 19.87 1.88
CA GLN A 628 14.99 20.40 1.25
C GLN A 628 16.29 19.91 1.88
N GLU A 629 16.25 19.38 3.11
CA GLU A 629 17.42 18.85 3.79
C GLU A 629 17.68 17.37 3.48
N HIS A 630 16.74 16.69 2.82
CA HIS A 630 16.84 15.26 2.54
C HIS A 630 18.02 14.94 1.59
N PRO A 631 18.89 13.97 1.91
CA PRO A 631 20.07 13.65 1.10
C PRO A 631 19.77 13.31 -0.36
N ALA A 632 18.63 12.68 -0.65
CA ALA A 632 18.20 12.37 -2.01
C ALA A 632 17.76 13.61 -2.79
N VAL A 633 17.11 14.58 -2.12
CA VAL A 633 16.71 15.86 -2.71
C VAL A 633 17.94 16.70 -3.00
N ARG A 634 18.90 16.75 -2.06
CA ARG A 634 20.21 17.39 -2.25
C ARG A 634 21.01 16.78 -3.40
N ALA A 635 21.04 15.46 -3.53
CA ALA A 635 21.74 14.78 -4.63
C ALA A 635 21.12 15.11 -5.99
N ASN A 636 19.79 15.19 -6.09
CA ASN A 636 19.11 15.59 -7.32
C ASN A 636 19.40 17.06 -7.68
N LEU A 637 19.37 17.98 -6.72
CA LEU A 637 19.71 19.39 -6.94
C LEU A 637 21.17 19.57 -7.39
N ALA A 638 22.10 18.78 -6.84
CA ALA A 638 23.50 18.82 -7.26
C ALA A 638 23.74 18.27 -8.68
N SER A 639 22.88 17.35 -9.16
CA SER A 639 22.97 16.78 -10.51
C SER A 639 22.36 17.66 -11.61
N SER A 640 21.41 18.53 -11.26
CA SER A 640 20.81 19.47 -12.23
C SER A 640 21.72 20.64 -12.60
N ASP A 641 22.70 20.96 -11.74
CA ASP A 641 23.64 22.05 -11.99
C ASP A 641 24.80 21.65 -12.93
N THR A 642 25.03 20.35 -13.13
CA THR A 642 26.11 19.85 -14.01
C THR A 642 25.73 19.78 -15.50
N ASP A 643 24.46 19.96 -15.86
CA ASP A 643 24.00 20.00 -17.27
C ASP A 643 23.99 21.44 -17.87
N ALA A 644 24.50 22.43 -17.13
CA ALA A 644 24.53 23.85 -17.53
C ALA A 644 25.93 24.37 -17.95
N GLU A 645 26.95 23.52 -18.09
CA GLU A 645 28.22 23.94 -18.71
C GLU A 645 28.13 23.84 -20.24
N GLN A 646 27.67 24.93 -20.87
CA GLN A 646 28.00 25.20 -22.27
C GLN A 646 29.52 25.34 -22.40
N PRO A 647 30.17 24.68 -23.38
CA PRO A 647 31.59 24.90 -23.63
C PRO A 647 31.81 26.37 -24.08
N PRO A 648 32.90 27.02 -23.65
CA PRO A 648 33.17 28.41 -24.00
C PRO A 648 33.32 28.55 -25.53
N ALA A 649 32.67 29.59 -26.05
CA ALA A 649 32.74 29.96 -27.45
C ALA A 649 34.20 30.22 -27.86
N ALA A 650 34.61 29.64 -28.98
CA ALA A 650 35.88 29.95 -29.62
C ALA A 650 35.79 31.36 -30.22
N ASP A 651 36.54 32.30 -29.63
CA ASP A 651 36.76 33.64 -30.16
C ASP A 651 37.54 33.55 -31.47
N THR A 652 36.91 33.98 -32.56
CA THR A 652 37.60 34.37 -33.79
C THR A 652 38.21 35.75 -33.59
N GLU A 653 39.53 35.79 -33.53
CA GLU A 653 40.37 36.99 -33.62
C GLU A 653 40.07 37.74 -34.93
N ALA A 654 39.69 39.01 -34.80
CA ALA A 654 39.80 40.00 -35.87
C ALA A 654 40.75 41.09 -35.37
N ASP A 655 41.91 41.14 -36.03
CA ASP A 655 42.95 42.14 -35.85
C ASP A 655 42.41 43.57 -35.96
N GLY A 656 42.86 44.41 -35.05
CA GLY A 656 42.55 45.83 -35.03
C GLY A 656 43.43 46.66 -35.96
N ALA A 657 43.02 47.91 -36.16
CA ALA A 657 43.91 49.07 -36.20
C ALA A 657 43.10 50.36 -36.10
N ASP A 658 43.71 51.32 -35.40
CA ASP A 658 43.56 52.76 -35.48
C ASP A 658 42.48 53.47 -34.66
N GLY A 659 42.97 54.36 -33.78
CA GLY A 659 42.33 55.67 -33.57
C GLY A 659 42.20 56.13 -32.13
N GLU A 660 43.30 56.61 -31.55
CA GLU A 660 43.29 57.50 -30.38
C GLU A 660 42.45 58.76 -30.64
N ALA A 661 41.69 59.24 -29.64
CA ALA A 661 41.93 60.54 -28.98
C ALA A 661 40.72 61.01 -28.15
N GLU A 662 41.05 61.41 -26.93
CA GLU A 662 40.40 62.32 -25.98
C GLU A 662 39.26 63.23 -26.49
N VAL A 663 38.26 63.51 -25.64
CA VAL A 663 37.94 64.85 -25.10
C VAL A 663 36.90 64.71 -23.96
N ASP A 664 37.36 65.04 -22.75
CA ASP A 664 36.83 66.01 -21.77
C ASP A 664 35.30 66.23 -21.59
N GLY A 665 34.86 66.38 -20.33
CA GLY A 665 33.52 66.91 -20.05
C GLY A 665 32.92 66.67 -18.66
N THR A 666 33.51 67.29 -17.64
CA THR A 666 32.94 67.57 -16.29
C THR A 666 31.56 68.25 -16.29
N THR A 667 30.70 67.93 -15.30
CA THR A 667 29.96 68.81 -14.34
C THR A 667 28.90 67.96 -13.62
N ALA A 668 28.97 67.65 -12.32
CA ALA A 668 28.80 68.48 -11.10
C ALA A 668 27.38 69.02 -10.85
N ALA A 669 26.77 68.45 -9.79
CA ALA A 669 25.86 69.07 -8.78
C ALA A 669 24.47 69.60 -9.25
N GLU A 670 23.38 69.57 -8.50
CA GLU A 670 23.18 69.57 -7.04
C GLU A 670 21.68 69.31 -6.70
N ALA A 671 21.38 69.10 -5.41
CA ALA A 671 20.08 69.15 -4.72
C ALA A 671 19.11 67.94 -4.89
N GLY A 672 18.52 67.36 -3.85
CA GLY A 672 18.51 67.66 -2.42
C GLY A 672 17.35 66.92 -1.72
N GLY A 673 17.53 66.63 -0.42
CA GLY A 673 16.49 66.22 0.55
C GLY A 673 15.97 64.78 0.41
N GLY A 674 16.19 63.85 1.35
CA GLY A 674 15.82 63.90 2.77
C GLY A 674 14.51 63.12 2.94
N GLY A 675 14.31 62.20 3.87
CA GLY A 675 15.08 61.67 4.99
C GLY A 675 14.18 60.67 5.76
N GLY A 676 14.78 59.94 6.71
CA GLY A 676 14.10 59.11 7.72
C GLY A 676 13.81 57.68 7.25
N GLY A 677 14.51 56.63 7.70
CA GLY A 677 14.90 56.31 9.09
C GLY A 677 13.82 55.38 9.66
N GLY A 678 14.07 54.21 10.24
CA GLY A 678 15.30 53.49 10.57
C GLY A 678 14.89 52.28 11.43
N GLY A 679 15.81 51.31 11.58
CA GLY A 679 15.76 50.21 12.54
C GLY A 679 14.92 49.01 12.06
N GLY A 680 15.42 47.79 11.89
CA GLY A 680 16.62 47.16 12.45
C GLY A 680 16.21 46.17 13.54
N GLY A 681 16.49 44.89 13.32
CA GLY A 681 16.58 43.88 14.36
C GLY A 681 15.80 42.60 14.08
N GLY A 682 16.53 41.49 13.92
CA GLY A 682 16.03 40.12 14.02
C GLY A 682 16.31 39.28 12.80
#